data_AF-A0A9W8B8V3-F1
#
_entry.id   AF-A0A9W8B8V3-F1
#
_cell.length_a   1.000
_cell.length_b   1.000
_cell.length_c   1.000
_cell.angle_alpha   90.00
_cell.angle_beta   90.00
_cell.angle_gamma   90.00
#
_symmetry.space_group_name_H-M   'P 1'
#
loop_
_entity.id
_entity.type
_entity.pdbx_description
1 polymer ?
#
loop_
_entity_poly.entity_id
_entity_poly.type
_entity_poly.pdbx_seq_one_letter_code
_entity_poly.pdbx_strand_id
1 'polypeptide(L)'
;MVGCIESLQQSAETHGLNLHEEMHKFYNQYYSSDIMKLALYGNQELDQLVEWAVQKFSGVKSKGNTVPKLPEHPVGIEQLGKCIYYETVNDIHQVVIEFPVPETKALYRYDPDIYITHLIGHESTGSLLSYLKQKGWAVGLSAGSNHNDIEGYGKLYISINATPEGLEHHADVVQAVFAYINLAASSGPQEYVFNELCTITKIGFDNRKKIDAVTWVQNYMHIIHNEYLAPEHALSKDSAFEKLDSDAIMHYLAFLNPGNYRLFIGASKHALVKCSDVELHFGTAYHVASLPASLTTELVNNCATIDELCLPAKNPFIPDDLSIKNPNMLGDQAILKPTLLKFNKDIELWFKQDDQFNTPKGSIVLEVELARVTLAKLQAHMDSMFDTTYIKMCMVGNFDEEDALSTARDVQSILKPMMSYIYCGPLINLKDQAISLTVEGEANPAYVTLHINKFVHDMRQKLASISDEQFDNRVASQVNILEERMKNVDEEAGTYYAFISTGSYDFARYGKKVACLKTLVKSNLLEFWDKHINPSTAPDYKRLDSQMWSSKIWCPTASDLATYSSKTLALYGCMRSEGNAELDIAKLDGFINAAVNERMKNPDADVGADDLVEKLKAACLSESGAAYIPGESAEVSAHTRTALQLAINEQDAFFNYELKCQSDFTNIGMAKTPDGVWMLNDGAKFKATQRLHRVNAPVESLVPKYKD
;
A
#
# COMPACT_ATOMS: atom_id res chain seq x y z
N MET A 1 6.83 9.07 -16.47
CA MET A 1 8.18 8.73 -15.95
C MET A 1 8.38 9.51 -14.66
N VAL A 2 8.81 8.87 -13.56
CA VAL A 2 8.94 9.51 -12.24
C VAL A 2 10.24 10.33 -12.10
N GLY A 3 11.24 10.03 -12.94
CA GLY A 3 12.60 10.57 -12.86
C GLY A 3 13.51 9.66 -12.02
N CYS A 4 14.73 9.45 -12.48
CA CYS A 4 15.80 8.69 -11.81
C CYS A 4 17.15 9.41 -11.94
N ILE A 5 18.18 8.93 -11.21
CA ILE A 5 19.55 9.46 -11.25
C ILE A 5 20.07 9.54 -12.70
N GLU A 6 19.80 8.53 -13.52
CA GLU A 6 20.19 8.49 -14.92
C GLU A 6 19.53 9.61 -15.72
N SER A 7 18.20 9.75 -15.64
CA SER A 7 17.44 10.75 -16.40
C SER A 7 17.64 12.20 -15.93
N LEU A 8 18.03 12.41 -14.66
CA LEU A 8 18.15 13.74 -14.06
C LEU A 8 19.61 14.17 -13.94
N GLN A 9 20.41 13.46 -13.15
CA GLN A 9 21.79 13.86 -12.85
C GLN A 9 22.72 13.47 -14.01
N GLN A 10 22.79 12.18 -14.36
CA GLN A 10 23.75 11.70 -15.36
C GLN A 10 23.44 12.25 -16.75
N SER A 11 22.16 12.36 -17.12
CA SER A 11 21.74 12.98 -18.37
C SER A 11 22.12 14.46 -18.42
N ALA A 12 21.93 15.22 -17.33
CA ALA A 12 22.35 16.62 -17.27
C ALA A 12 23.88 16.74 -17.44
N GLU A 13 24.66 15.94 -16.71
CA GLU A 13 26.12 15.89 -16.83
C GLU A 13 26.56 15.55 -18.27
N THR A 14 25.94 14.54 -18.89
CA THR A 14 26.25 14.10 -20.26
C THR A 14 25.97 15.18 -21.30
N HIS A 15 24.90 15.95 -21.12
CA HIS A 15 24.52 17.03 -22.03
C HIS A 15 25.15 18.38 -21.67
N GLY A 16 26.01 18.44 -20.63
CA GLY A 16 26.63 19.69 -20.17
C GLY A 16 25.62 20.70 -19.59
N LEU A 17 24.49 20.21 -19.07
CA LEU A 17 23.43 21.02 -18.48
C LEU A 17 23.63 21.17 -16.97
N ASN A 18 23.31 22.35 -16.44
CA ASN A 18 23.24 22.56 -15.00
C ASN A 18 21.80 22.31 -14.53
N LEU A 19 21.57 21.23 -13.78
CA LEU A 19 20.23 20.83 -13.34
C LEU A 19 19.52 21.93 -12.51
N HIS A 20 20.26 22.67 -11.68
CA HIS A 20 19.69 23.78 -10.92
C HIS A 20 19.19 24.90 -11.85
N GLU A 21 19.95 25.25 -12.88
CA GLU A 21 19.51 26.25 -13.88
C GLU A 21 18.29 25.76 -14.67
N GLU A 22 18.25 24.49 -15.07
CA GLU A 22 17.10 23.90 -15.77
C GLU A 22 15.84 23.87 -14.90
N MET A 23 15.97 23.60 -13.59
CA MET A 23 14.85 23.73 -12.64
C MET A 23 14.32 25.16 -12.57
N HIS A 24 15.21 26.16 -12.55
CA HIS A 24 14.81 27.56 -12.58
C HIS A 24 14.14 27.94 -13.91
N LYS A 25 14.62 27.44 -15.04
CA LYS A 25 13.96 27.63 -16.35
C LYS A 25 12.56 27.03 -16.33
N PHE A 26 12.40 25.79 -15.85
CA PHE A 26 11.10 25.14 -15.71
C PHE A 26 10.16 25.92 -14.79
N TYR A 27 10.62 26.35 -13.62
CA TYR A 27 9.85 27.19 -12.72
C TYR A 27 9.43 28.50 -13.41
N ASN A 28 10.37 29.20 -14.05
CA ASN A 28 10.10 30.47 -14.72
C ASN A 28 9.19 30.34 -15.92
N GLN A 29 9.17 29.18 -16.59
CA GLN A 29 8.28 28.90 -17.71
C GLN A 29 6.89 28.48 -17.27
N TYR A 30 6.76 27.54 -16.32
CA TYR A 30 5.49 26.87 -16.07
C TYR A 30 4.76 27.30 -14.80
N TYR A 31 5.45 27.69 -13.71
CA TYR A 31 4.81 28.05 -12.44
C TYR A 31 4.16 29.44 -12.52
N SER A 32 2.97 29.50 -13.13
CA SER A 32 2.16 30.69 -13.36
C SER A 32 0.94 30.71 -12.44
N SER A 33 0.55 31.88 -11.90
CA SER A 33 -0.70 31.99 -11.13
C SER A 33 -1.94 31.60 -11.94
N ASP A 34 -1.90 31.72 -13.27
CA ASP A 34 -3.04 31.42 -14.16
C ASP A 34 -3.41 29.93 -14.21
N ILE A 35 -2.46 29.04 -13.92
CA ILE A 35 -2.67 27.58 -13.95
C ILE A 35 -2.72 26.94 -12.56
N MET A 36 -2.55 27.75 -11.50
CA MET A 36 -2.54 27.27 -10.12
C MET A 36 -3.94 27.29 -9.51
N LYS A 37 -4.23 26.28 -8.68
CA LYS A 37 -5.41 26.21 -7.82
C LYS A 37 -4.96 26.07 -6.37
N LEU A 38 -5.72 26.64 -5.44
CA LEU A 38 -5.43 26.61 -4.00
C LEU A 38 -6.72 26.28 -3.25
N ALA A 39 -6.64 25.33 -2.31
CA ALA A 39 -7.63 25.18 -1.26
C ALA A 39 -6.98 25.39 0.11
N LEU A 40 -7.72 26.07 0.98
CA LEU A 40 -7.42 26.18 2.40
C LEU A 40 -8.53 25.47 3.17
N TYR A 41 -8.15 24.54 4.04
CA TYR A 41 -9.05 23.80 4.91
C TYR A 41 -8.62 24.03 6.35
N GLY A 42 -9.53 24.54 7.18
CA GLY A 42 -9.26 24.88 8.57
C GLY A 42 -10.54 25.13 9.34
N ASN A 43 -10.41 25.28 10.66
CA ASN A 43 -11.51 25.61 11.56
C ASN A 43 -11.70 27.13 11.75
N GLN A 44 -11.01 27.94 10.94
CA GLN A 44 -11.16 29.40 10.92
C GLN A 44 -12.38 29.80 10.10
N GLU A 45 -12.90 31.00 10.38
CA GLU A 45 -13.95 31.63 9.57
C GLU A 45 -13.49 31.84 8.12
N LEU A 46 -14.43 31.79 7.19
CA LEU A 46 -14.13 31.91 5.76
C LEU A 46 -13.38 33.19 5.42
N ASP A 47 -13.78 34.32 6.01
CA ASP A 47 -13.13 35.62 5.79
C ASP A 47 -11.65 35.60 6.20
N GLN A 48 -11.33 34.89 7.29
CA GLN A 48 -9.95 34.75 7.75
C GLN A 48 -9.12 33.89 6.79
N LEU A 49 -9.70 32.81 6.26
CA LEU A 49 -9.04 31.96 5.27
C LEU A 49 -8.79 32.73 3.97
N VAL A 50 -9.75 33.55 3.53
CA VAL A 50 -9.60 34.44 2.36
C VAL A 50 -8.50 35.46 2.58
N GLU A 51 -8.46 36.12 3.76
CA GLU A 51 -7.40 37.06 4.11
C GLU A 51 -6.02 36.40 4.02
N TRP A 52 -5.86 35.20 4.58
CA TRP A 52 -4.60 34.45 4.51
C TRP A 52 -4.24 34.04 3.08
N ALA A 53 -5.22 33.62 2.28
CA ALA A 53 -5.00 33.30 0.87
C ALA A 53 -4.43 34.51 0.13
N VAL A 54 -5.05 35.69 0.28
CA VAL A 54 -4.59 36.93 -0.34
C VAL A 54 -3.21 37.31 0.17
N GLN A 55 -3.02 37.35 1.50
CA GLN A 55 -1.77 37.78 2.12
C GLN A 55 -0.58 36.90 1.69
N LYS A 56 -0.78 35.58 1.58
CA LYS A 56 0.31 34.63 1.33
C LYS A 56 0.53 34.31 -0.14
N PHE A 57 -0.50 34.37 -0.98
CA PHE A 57 -0.43 33.87 -2.36
C PHE A 57 -0.66 34.92 -3.45
N SER A 58 -1.11 36.14 -3.12
CA SER A 58 -1.26 37.21 -4.14
C SER A 58 0.04 37.63 -4.82
N GLY A 59 1.19 37.35 -4.20
CA GLY A 59 2.51 37.62 -4.77
C GLY A 59 2.94 36.66 -5.89
N VAL A 60 2.20 35.57 -6.15
CA VAL A 60 2.50 34.63 -7.23
C VAL A 60 2.22 35.30 -8.57
N LYS A 61 3.23 35.34 -9.45
CA LYS A 61 3.15 36.06 -10.72
C LYS A 61 2.37 35.28 -11.76
N SER A 62 1.55 36.00 -12.52
CA SER A 62 1.00 35.53 -13.79
C SER A 62 2.09 35.52 -14.86
N LYS A 63 2.16 34.42 -15.59
CA LYS A 63 2.99 34.21 -16.79
C LYS A 63 2.13 33.86 -18.00
N GLY A 64 0.80 34.00 -17.89
CA GLY A 64 -0.18 33.52 -18.85
C GLY A 64 -0.53 32.04 -18.62
N ASN A 65 -1.37 31.50 -19.52
CA ASN A 65 -1.68 30.08 -19.53
C ASN A 65 -0.49 29.29 -20.07
N THR A 66 0.22 28.63 -19.16
CA THR A 66 1.44 27.86 -19.42
C THR A 66 1.18 26.36 -19.56
N VAL A 67 -0.08 25.92 -19.56
CA VAL A 67 -0.45 24.52 -19.73
C VAL A 67 0.05 24.00 -21.08
N PRO A 68 0.88 22.94 -21.11
CA PRO A 68 1.29 22.30 -22.35
C PRO A 68 0.08 21.67 -23.04
N LYS A 69 -0.15 22.01 -24.31
CA LYS A 69 -1.19 21.37 -25.12
C LYS A 69 -0.62 20.18 -25.86
N LEU A 70 -1.29 19.03 -25.76
CA LEU A 70 -1.02 17.87 -26.60
C LEU A 70 -1.87 17.98 -27.88
N PRO A 71 -1.26 18.18 -29.05
CA PRO A 71 -2.02 18.40 -30.29
C PRO A 71 -2.65 17.11 -30.83
N GLU A 72 -2.09 15.95 -30.49
CA GLU A 72 -2.49 14.65 -31.03
C GLU A 72 -2.51 13.59 -29.93
N HIS A 73 -3.36 12.57 -30.14
CA HIS A 73 -3.43 11.41 -29.27
C HIS A 73 -2.11 10.59 -29.38
N PRO A 74 -1.47 10.18 -28.27
CA PRO A 74 -0.18 9.47 -28.32
C PRO A 74 -0.25 8.07 -28.94
N VAL A 75 -1.45 7.51 -29.03
CA VAL A 75 -1.77 6.29 -29.80
C VAL A 75 -2.34 6.73 -31.14
N GLY A 76 -1.51 6.72 -32.18
CA GLY A 76 -1.90 6.98 -33.55
C GLY A 76 -2.22 5.70 -34.33
N ILE A 77 -2.47 5.87 -35.63
CA ILE A 77 -2.84 4.78 -36.55
C ILE A 77 -1.80 3.65 -36.58
N GLU A 78 -0.51 3.98 -36.44
CA GLU A 78 0.58 3.00 -36.45
C GLU A 78 0.59 2.10 -35.21
N GLN A 79 0.07 2.60 -34.08
CA GLN A 79 -0.01 1.86 -32.82
C GLN A 79 -1.31 1.07 -32.68
N LEU A 80 -2.35 1.41 -33.45
CA LEU A 80 -3.61 0.64 -33.49
C LEU A 80 -3.41 -0.73 -34.13
N GLY A 81 -4.32 -1.66 -33.82
CA GLY A 81 -4.27 -2.98 -34.44
C GLY A 81 -3.10 -3.84 -33.95
N LYS A 82 -2.54 -3.53 -32.77
CA LYS A 82 -1.37 -4.21 -32.20
C LYS A 82 -1.74 -5.08 -31.01
N CYS A 83 -1.08 -6.23 -30.91
CA CYS A 83 -1.07 -7.10 -29.74
C CYS A 83 0.30 -7.00 -29.06
N ILE A 84 0.32 -6.61 -27.79
CA ILE A 84 1.51 -6.32 -27.00
C ILE A 84 1.59 -7.37 -25.90
N TYR A 85 2.49 -8.32 -26.05
CA TYR A 85 2.81 -9.32 -25.04
C TYR A 85 3.84 -8.74 -24.09
N TYR A 86 3.65 -8.87 -22.78
CA TYR A 86 4.63 -8.40 -21.78
C TYR A 86 4.76 -9.40 -20.64
N GLU A 87 5.96 -9.47 -20.05
CA GLU A 87 6.26 -10.36 -18.93
C GLU A 87 6.04 -9.67 -17.59
N THR A 88 5.24 -10.27 -16.73
CA THR A 88 4.91 -9.75 -15.40
C THR A 88 5.85 -10.31 -14.34
N VAL A 89 6.19 -9.50 -13.34
CA VAL A 89 7.05 -9.94 -12.22
C VAL A 89 6.33 -10.96 -11.34
N ASN A 90 5.04 -10.73 -11.08
CA ASN A 90 4.19 -11.66 -10.35
C ASN A 90 3.50 -12.63 -11.32
N ASP A 91 3.08 -13.78 -10.80
CA ASP A 91 2.32 -14.76 -11.56
C ASP A 91 0.85 -14.34 -11.73
N ILE A 92 0.63 -13.36 -12.60
CA ILE A 92 -0.68 -12.80 -12.95
C ILE A 92 -0.92 -12.97 -14.44
N HIS A 93 -2.17 -13.24 -14.83
CA HIS A 93 -2.57 -13.39 -16.22
C HIS A 93 -3.56 -12.28 -16.55
N GLN A 94 -3.21 -11.42 -17.51
CA GLN A 94 -3.99 -10.22 -17.82
C GLN A 94 -4.28 -10.14 -19.32
N VAL A 95 -5.54 -9.89 -19.66
CA VAL A 95 -5.96 -9.51 -21.01
C VAL A 95 -6.54 -8.10 -20.91
N VAL A 96 -5.85 -7.12 -21.50
CA VAL A 96 -6.27 -5.71 -21.44
C VAL A 96 -6.55 -5.21 -22.86
N ILE A 97 -7.76 -4.70 -23.04
CA ILE A 97 -8.20 -4.09 -24.30
C ILE A 97 -8.25 -2.58 -24.07
N GLU A 98 -7.54 -1.84 -24.91
CA GLU A 98 -7.38 -0.40 -24.77
C GLU A 98 -7.88 0.32 -26.04
N PHE A 99 -8.72 1.33 -25.84
CA PHE A 99 -9.27 2.17 -26.89
C PHE A 99 -8.78 3.62 -26.71
N PRO A 100 -8.12 4.22 -27.71
CA PRO A 100 -7.95 5.67 -27.75
C PRO A 100 -9.31 6.32 -28.04
N VAL A 101 -9.67 7.30 -27.21
CA VAL A 101 -10.99 7.95 -27.22
C VAL A 101 -10.82 9.46 -27.02
N PRO A 102 -11.81 10.30 -27.38
CA PRO A 102 -11.77 11.72 -27.07
C PRO A 102 -11.76 11.97 -25.56
N GLU A 103 -11.17 13.09 -25.13
CA GLU A 103 -11.27 13.57 -23.75
C GLU A 103 -12.72 13.98 -23.42
N THR A 104 -13.21 13.59 -22.23
CA THR A 104 -14.61 13.80 -21.81
C THR A 104 -14.80 14.90 -20.77
N LYS A 105 -13.74 15.64 -20.38
CA LYS A 105 -13.83 16.69 -19.34
C LYS A 105 -14.89 17.76 -19.61
N ALA A 106 -15.11 18.13 -20.87
CA ALA A 106 -16.14 19.08 -21.27
C ALA A 106 -17.57 18.52 -21.13
N LEU A 107 -17.71 17.20 -21.06
CA LEU A 107 -18.97 16.46 -20.95
C LEU A 107 -19.27 16.04 -19.50
N TYR A 108 -18.67 16.69 -18.50
CA TYR A 108 -18.75 16.28 -17.08
C TYR A 108 -20.18 16.20 -16.51
N ARG A 109 -21.16 16.83 -17.16
CA ARG A 109 -22.59 16.81 -16.77
C ARG A 109 -23.32 15.56 -17.26
N TYR A 110 -22.70 14.81 -18.18
CA TYR A 110 -23.26 13.62 -18.83
C TYR A 110 -22.42 12.37 -18.58
N ASP A 111 -21.09 12.51 -18.46
CA ASP A 111 -20.12 11.45 -18.14
C ASP A 111 -20.36 10.15 -18.95
N PRO A 112 -20.36 10.21 -20.30
CA PRO A 112 -20.70 9.07 -21.16
C PRO A 112 -19.76 7.88 -20.96
N ASP A 113 -18.50 8.15 -20.65
CA ASP A 113 -17.49 7.13 -20.35
C ASP A 113 -17.77 6.39 -19.03
N ILE A 114 -18.27 7.08 -18.00
CA ILE A 114 -18.70 6.46 -16.74
C ILE A 114 -19.90 5.54 -16.98
N TYR A 115 -20.89 5.99 -17.74
CA TYR A 115 -22.04 5.16 -18.10
C TYR A 115 -21.62 3.86 -18.82
N ILE A 116 -20.72 3.98 -19.80
CA ILE A 116 -20.27 2.83 -20.61
C ILE A 116 -19.41 1.86 -19.78
N THR A 117 -18.47 2.39 -18.98
CA THR A 117 -17.62 1.56 -18.11
C THR A 117 -18.43 0.88 -17.02
N HIS A 118 -19.50 1.51 -16.51
CA HIS A 118 -20.43 0.88 -15.58
C HIS A 118 -21.14 -0.34 -16.19
N LEU A 119 -21.60 -0.25 -17.44
CA LEU A 119 -22.23 -1.39 -18.14
C LEU A 119 -21.23 -2.52 -18.37
N ILE A 120 -20.05 -2.21 -18.94
CA ILE A 120 -19.03 -3.22 -19.26
C ILE A 120 -18.45 -3.86 -17.99
N GLY A 121 -18.28 -3.06 -16.95
CA GLY A 121 -17.74 -3.47 -15.64
C GLY A 121 -18.74 -4.17 -14.72
N HIS A 122 -20.00 -4.36 -15.15
CA HIS A 122 -21.03 -4.93 -14.30
C HIS A 122 -20.74 -6.41 -13.96
N GLU A 123 -21.12 -6.85 -12.76
CA GLU A 123 -20.83 -8.22 -12.27
C GLU A 123 -22.09 -9.09 -12.06
N SER A 124 -23.28 -8.63 -12.45
CA SER A 124 -24.51 -9.42 -12.32
C SER A 124 -24.53 -10.65 -13.23
N THR A 125 -25.49 -11.54 -12.98
CA THR A 125 -25.87 -12.57 -13.94
C THR A 125 -26.11 -11.97 -15.33
N GLY A 126 -25.60 -12.65 -16.37
CA GLY A 126 -25.67 -12.19 -17.77
C GLY A 126 -24.63 -11.12 -18.16
N SER A 127 -23.87 -10.59 -17.21
CA SER A 127 -22.75 -9.66 -17.51
C SER A 127 -21.60 -10.35 -18.24
N LEU A 128 -20.72 -9.54 -18.84
CA LEU A 128 -19.48 -10.00 -19.46
C LEU A 128 -18.62 -10.81 -18.47
N LEU A 129 -18.41 -10.33 -17.25
CA LEU A 129 -17.63 -11.07 -16.26
C LEU A 129 -18.31 -12.38 -15.86
N SER A 130 -19.64 -12.39 -15.68
CA SER A 130 -20.40 -13.60 -15.35
C SER A 130 -20.22 -14.68 -16.42
N TYR A 131 -20.29 -14.30 -17.70
CA TYR A 131 -20.05 -15.21 -18.81
C TYR A 131 -18.62 -15.75 -18.83
N LEU A 132 -17.61 -14.88 -18.68
CA LEU A 132 -16.21 -15.28 -18.67
C LEU A 132 -15.87 -16.19 -17.47
N LYS A 133 -16.48 -15.95 -16.30
CA LYS A 133 -16.38 -16.83 -15.13
C LYS A 133 -17.01 -18.20 -15.40
N GLN A 134 -18.18 -18.25 -16.05
CA GLN A 134 -18.86 -19.50 -16.41
C GLN A 134 -18.02 -20.35 -17.37
N LYS A 135 -17.28 -19.72 -18.29
CA LYS A 135 -16.34 -20.40 -19.19
C LYS A 135 -15.02 -20.80 -18.52
N GLY A 136 -14.78 -20.37 -17.29
CA GLY A 136 -13.49 -20.61 -16.60
C GLY A 136 -12.35 -19.71 -17.10
N TRP A 137 -12.63 -18.65 -17.87
CA TRP A 137 -11.62 -17.81 -18.50
C TRP A 137 -11.20 -16.59 -17.67
N ALA A 138 -12.02 -16.12 -16.74
CA ALA A 138 -11.69 -14.95 -15.92
C ALA A 138 -12.08 -15.11 -14.46
N VAL A 139 -11.34 -14.42 -13.58
CA VAL A 139 -11.64 -14.31 -12.14
C VAL A 139 -12.16 -12.93 -11.77
N GLY A 140 -11.83 -11.90 -12.55
CA GLY A 140 -12.25 -10.52 -12.34
C GLY A 140 -12.15 -9.69 -13.61
N LEU A 141 -12.90 -8.59 -13.64
CA LEU A 141 -12.90 -7.63 -14.74
C LEU A 141 -12.99 -6.23 -14.15
N SER A 142 -12.31 -5.28 -14.76
CA SER A 142 -12.47 -3.86 -14.48
C SER A 142 -12.52 -3.10 -15.80
N ALA A 143 -13.34 -2.06 -15.86
CA ALA A 143 -13.38 -1.13 -16.97
C ALA A 143 -13.24 0.29 -16.42
N GLY A 144 -12.51 1.14 -17.14
CA GLY A 144 -12.27 2.51 -16.71
C GLY A 144 -11.82 3.41 -17.84
N SER A 145 -11.84 4.71 -17.58
CA SER A 145 -11.29 5.76 -18.45
C SER A 145 -10.35 6.66 -17.65
N ASN A 146 -9.45 7.34 -18.34
CA ASN A 146 -8.57 8.36 -17.74
C ASN A 146 -9.30 9.72 -17.54
N HIS A 147 -10.58 9.67 -17.16
CA HIS A 147 -11.55 10.78 -17.14
C HIS A 147 -11.01 12.11 -16.59
N ASN A 148 -10.14 12.07 -15.57
CA ASN A 148 -9.54 13.26 -14.96
C ASN A 148 -8.01 13.33 -15.04
N ASP A 149 -7.32 12.30 -15.54
CA ASP A 149 -5.88 12.13 -15.30
C ASP A 149 -4.98 12.90 -16.26
N ILE A 150 -5.43 13.12 -17.51
CA ILE A 150 -4.59 13.66 -18.58
C ILE A 150 -5.35 14.71 -19.38
N GLU A 151 -4.68 15.81 -19.72
CA GLU A 151 -5.22 16.85 -20.61
C GLU A 151 -4.83 16.58 -22.05
N GLY A 152 -5.78 16.71 -22.97
CA GLY A 152 -5.55 16.63 -24.41
C GLY A 152 -5.82 15.27 -25.05
N TYR A 153 -6.06 14.19 -24.29
CA TYR A 153 -6.51 12.91 -24.86
C TYR A 153 -7.20 11.98 -23.85
N GLY A 154 -8.10 11.13 -24.36
CA GLY A 154 -8.82 10.12 -23.60
C GLY A 154 -8.37 8.69 -23.90
N LYS A 155 -8.51 7.80 -22.93
CA LYS A 155 -8.29 6.35 -23.05
C LYS A 155 -9.36 5.63 -22.25
N LEU A 156 -10.00 4.64 -22.86
CA LEU A 156 -10.83 3.66 -22.17
C LEU A 156 -10.13 2.31 -22.19
N TYR A 157 -10.17 1.58 -21.09
CA TYR A 157 -9.61 0.24 -21.00
C TYR A 157 -10.56 -0.74 -20.34
N ILE A 158 -10.46 -2.01 -20.76
CA ILE A 158 -11.12 -3.16 -20.17
C ILE A 158 -10.02 -4.14 -19.78
N SER A 159 -9.84 -4.34 -18.48
CA SER A 159 -8.79 -5.21 -17.92
C SER A 159 -9.43 -6.46 -17.31
N ILE A 160 -9.08 -7.62 -17.87
CA ILE A 160 -9.58 -8.92 -17.47
C ILE A 160 -8.46 -9.67 -16.76
N ASN A 161 -8.72 -10.06 -15.51
CA ASN A 161 -7.87 -10.97 -14.76
C ASN A 161 -8.22 -12.38 -15.22
N ALA A 162 -7.41 -12.90 -16.14
CA ALA A 162 -7.64 -14.19 -16.78
C ALA A 162 -7.19 -15.34 -15.87
N THR A 163 -7.77 -16.52 -16.10
CA THR A 163 -7.15 -17.78 -15.67
C THR A 163 -6.05 -18.17 -16.68
N PRO A 164 -5.18 -19.15 -16.37
CA PRO A 164 -4.26 -19.69 -17.37
C PRO A 164 -4.98 -20.14 -18.65
N GLU A 165 -6.14 -20.82 -18.51
CA GLU A 165 -6.99 -21.23 -19.63
C GLU A 165 -7.54 -20.00 -20.40
N GLY A 166 -8.03 -18.99 -19.69
CA GLY A 166 -8.52 -17.76 -20.32
C GLY A 166 -7.46 -16.97 -21.08
N LEU A 167 -6.19 -17.08 -20.68
CA LEU A 167 -5.08 -16.50 -21.43
C LEU A 167 -4.82 -17.23 -22.74
N GLU A 168 -4.95 -18.56 -22.76
CA GLU A 168 -4.88 -19.35 -24.00
C GLU A 168 -6.06 -19.01 -24.93
N HIS A 169 -7.23 -18.75 -24.34
CA HIS A 169 -8.47 -18.33 -25.02
C HIS A 169 -8.64 -16.80 -25.17
N HIS A 170 -7.54 -16.02 -25.10
CA HIS A 170 -7.64 -14.54 -25.14
C HIS A 170 -8.38 -14.01 -26.39
N ALA A 171 -8.31 -14.70 -27.53
CA ALA A 171 -9.05 -14.33 -28.72
C ALA A 171 -10.58 -14.45 -28.51
N ASP A 172 -11.04 -15.53 -27.88
CA ASP A 172 -12.45 -15.74 -27.54
C ASP A 172 -12.92 -14.73 -26.48
N VAL A 173 -12.06 -14.40 -25.52
CA VAL A 173 -12.31 -13.35 -24.52
C VAL A 173 -12.52 -12.00 -25.20
N VAL A 174 -11.68 -11.64 -26.16
CA VAL A 174 -11.82 -10.39 -26.93
C VAL A 174 -13.13 -10.40 -27.75
N GLN A 175 -13.48 -11.53 -28.37
CA GLN A 175 -14.76 -11.66 -29.08
C GLN A 175 -15.97 -11.44 -28.14
N ALA A 176 -15.94 -12.01 -26.93
CA ALA A 176 -16.99 -11.82 -25.94
C ALA A 176 -17.11 -10.35 -25.50
N VAL A 177 -15.98 -9.64 -25.38
CA VAL A 177 -15.97 -8.20 -25.08
C VAL A 177 -16.68 -7.40 -26.19
N PHE A 178 -16.32 -7.64 -27.45
CA PHE A 178 -16.97 -6.95 -28.58
C PHE A 178 -18.42 -7.36 -28.77
N ALA A 179 -18.80 -8.61 -28.48
CA ALA A 179 -20.19 -9.04 -28.45
C ALA A 179 -21.00 -8.24 -27.41
N TYR A 180 -20.42 -8.02 -26.22
CA TYR A 180 -21.06 -7.19 -25.18
C TYR A 180 -21.16 -5.72 -25.58
N ILE A 181 -20.12 -5.15 -26.19
CA ILE A 181 -20.14 -3.76 -26.70
C ILE A 181 -21.23 -3.61 -27.77
N ASN A 182 -21.35 -4.57 -28.69
CA ASN A 182 -22.39 -4.58 -29.72
C ASN A 182 -23.79 -4.74 -29.12
N LEU A 183 -23.96 -5.57 -28.09
CA LEU A 183 -25.21 -5.66 -27.33
C LEU A 183 -25.59 -4.30 -26.73
N ALA A 184 -24.64 -3.61 -26.09
CA ALA A 184 -24.88 -2.29 -25.52
C ALA A 184 -25.24 -1.24 -26.59
N ALA A 185 -24.52 -1.23 -27.72
CA ALA A 185 -24.77 -0.31 -28.82
C ALA A 185 -26.13 -0.56 -29.51
N SER A 186 -26.49 -1.82 -29.75
CA SER A 186 -27.75 -2.20 -30.41
C SER A 186 -28.97 -1.99 -29.51
N SER A 187 -28.82 -2.17 -28.20
CA SER A 187 -29.88 -1.89 -27.22
C SER A 187 -30.09 -0.39 -26.99
N GLY A 188 -29.05 0.41 -27.24
CA GLY A 188 -29.02 1.84 -26.96
C GLY A 188 -28.93 2.15 -25.45
N PRO A 189 -28.74 3.44 -25.09
CA PRO A 189 -28.67 3.87 -23.70
C PRO A 189 -29.99 3.61 -22.95
N GLN A 190 -29.90 3.05 -21.76
CA GLN A 190 -31.03 2.62 -20.94
C GLN A 190 -31.29 3.65 -19.84
N GLU A 191 -32.50 4.21 -19.82
CA GLU A 191 -32.89 5.23 -18.85
C GLU A 191 -32.82 4.74 -17.40
N TYR A 192 -33.19 3.48 -17.14
CA TYR A 192 -33.13 2.94 -15.78
C TYR A 192 -31.70 2.87 -15.25
N VAL A 193 -30.71 2.48 -16.08
CA VAL A 193 -29.30 2.42 -15.68
C VAL A 193 -28.79 3.81 -15.31
N PHE A 194 -29.14 4.82 -16.12
CA PHE A 194 -28.78 6.20 -15.84
C PHE A 194 -29.39 6.70 -14.52
N ASN A 195 -30.69 6.43 -14.31
CA ASN A 195 -31.38 6.83 -13.08
C ASN A 195 -30.80 6.13 -11.84
N GLU A 196 -30.41 4.86 -11.96
CA GLU A 196 -29.71 4.12 -10.90
C GLU A 196 -28.35 4.76 -10.58
N LEU A 197 -27.55 5.09 -11.59
CA LEU A 197 -26.28 5.81 -11.42
C LEU A 197 -26.48 7.16 -10.71
N CYS A 198 -27.46 7.95 -11.15
CA CYS A 198 -27.81 9.23 -10.52
C CYS A 198 -28.21 9.04 -9.05
N THR A 199 -29.00 8.01 -8.76
CA THR A 199 -29.49 7.72 -7.41
C THR A 199 -28.33 7.28 -6.50
N ILE A 200 -27.51 6.33 -6.96
CA ILE A 200 -26.36 5.81 -6.19
C ILE A 200 -25.36 6.93 -5.89
N THR A 201 -25.02 7.74 -6.90
CA THR A 201 -24.06 8.84 -6.73
C THR A 201 -24.61 9.95 -5.85
N LYS A 202 -25.90 10.29 -5.97
CA LYS A 202 -26.58 11.23 -5.08
C LYS A 202 -26.60 10.75 -3.63
N ILE A 203 -27.00 9.50 -3.39
CA ILE A 203 -26.99 8.90 -2.05
C ILE A 203 -25.56 8.89 -1.48
N GLY A 204 -24.57 8.56 -2.31
CA GLY A 204 -23.16 8.60 -1.96
C GLY A 204 -22.65 9.99 -1.58
N PHE A 205 -23.11 11.02 -2.29
CA PHE A 205 -22.78 12.43 -2.02
C PHE A 205 -23.47 12.94 -0.76
N ASP A 206 -24.79 12.78 -0.66
CA ASP A 206 -25.62 13.26 0.46
C ASP A 206 -25.18 12.62 1.79
N ASN A 207 -24.64 11.39 1.74
CA ASN A 207 -24.19 10.62 2.91
C ASN A 207 -22.67 10.36 2.92
N ARG A 208 -21.87 11.24 2.30
CA ARG A 208 -20.42 11.04 2.15
C ARG A 208 -19.75 10.93 3.53
N LYS A 209 -18.87 9.93 3.68
CA LYS A 209 -18.10 9.74 4.91
C LYS A 209 -17.05 10.86 5.02
N LYS A 210 -16.89 11.44 6.21
CA LYS A 210 -15.77 12.33 6.48
C LYS A 210 -14.48 11.50 6.46
N ILE A 211 -13.50 12.00 5.71
CA ILE A 211 -12.16 11.42 5.57
C ILE A 211 -11.12 12.40 6.11
N ASP A 212 -9.85 11.99 6.10
CA ASP A 212 -8.74 12.88 6.43
C ASP A 212 -8.74 14.14 5.55
N ALA A 213 -8.44 15.29 6.18
CA ALA A 213 -8.52 16.59 5.53
C ALA A 213 -7.52 16.74 4.37
N VAL A 214 -6.32 16.18 4.51
CA VAL A 214 -5.28 16.26 3.46
C VAL A 214 -5.73 15.47 2.25
N THR A 215 -6.19 14.24 2.45
CA THR A 215 -6.74 13.41 1.37
C THR A 215 -7.94 14.07 0.70
N TRP A 216 -8.85 14.68 1.49
CA TRP A 216 -10.01 15.37 0.94
C TRP A 216 -9.63 16.56 0.07
N VAL A 217 -8.72 17.42 0.55
CA VAL A 217 -8.21 18.57 -0.21
C VAL A 217 -7.51 18.11 -1.48
N GLN A 218 -6.67 17.07 -1.41
CA GLN A 218 -5.98 16.53 -2.59
C GLN A 218 -6.94 16.02 -3.66
N ASN A 219 -7.93 15.22 -3.27
CA ASN A 219 -8.96 14.72 -4.19
C ASN A 219 -9.73 15.88 -4.85
N TYR A 220 -10.09 16.90 -4.06
CA TYR A 220 -10.81 18.06 -4.55
C TYR A 220 -9.97 18.95 -5.49
N MET A 221 -8.68 19.14 -5.19
CA MET A 221 -7.75 19.87 -6.07
C MET A 221 -7.70 19.28 -7.46
N HIS A 222 -7.66 17.95 -7.57
CA HIS A 222 -7.68 17.27 -8.86
C HIS A 222 -8.95 17.58 -9.68
N ILE A 223 -10.11 17.64 -9.03
CA ILE A 223 -11.41 17.91 -9.68
C ILE A 223 -11.48 19.36 -10.20
N ILE A 224 -11.08 20.35 -9.41
CA ILE A 224 -11.22 21.78 -9.78
C ILE A 224 -10.22 22.26 -10.83
N HIS A 225 -9.28 21.40 -11.24
CA HIS A 225 -8.42 21.66 -12.40
C HIS A 225 -9.18 21.49 -13.73
N ASN A 226 -10.35 20.85 -13.75
CA ASN A 226 -11.20 20.83 -14.93
C ASN A 226 -11.74 22.24 -15.24
N GLU A 227 -11.29 22.84 -16.35
CA GLU A 227 -11.69 24.19 -16.76
C GLU A 227 -13.18 24.32 -17.15
N TYR A 228 -13.83 23.21 -17.50
CA TYR A 228 -15.25 23.18 -17.85
C TYR A 228 -16.16 23.09 -16.62
N LEU A 229 -15.59 22.75 -15.45
CA LEU A 229 -16.34 22.56 -14.22
C LEU A 229 -16.82 23.91 -13.67
N ALA A 230 -18.14 24.07 -13.56
CA ALA A 230 -18.72 25.23 -12.90
C ALA A 230 -18.33 25.25 -11.41
N PRO A 231 -17.91 26.39 -10.82
CA PRO A 231 -17.48 26.47 -9.43
C PRO A 231 -18.49 25.92 -8.41
N GLU A 232 -19.78 26.11 -8.67
CA GLU A 232 -20.88 25.58 -7.87
C GLU A 232 -20.94 24.04 -7.85
N HIS A 233 -20.39 23.36 -8.87
CA HIS A 233 -20.35 21.90 -8.97
C HIS A 233 -19.05 21.32 -8.41
N ALA A 234 -18.13 22.14 -7.89
CA ALA A 234 -16.83 21.67 -7.49
C ALA A 234 -16.88 20.54 -6.45
N LEU A 235 -17.83 20.61 -5.51
CA LEU A 235 -18.00 19.58 -4.48
C LEU A 235 -18.84 18.39 -4.96
N SER A 236 -19.79 18.64 -5.86
CA SER A 236 -20.80 17.68 -6.31
C SER A 236 -20.52 17.08 -7.68
N LYS A 237 -19.33 17.29 -8.28
CA LYS A 237 -18.97 16.79 -9.62
C LYS A 237 -19.39 15.33 -9.82
N ASP A 238 -19.00 14.47 -8.89
CA ASP A 238 -19.25 13.01 -8.98
C ASP A 238 -20.72 12.60 -8.81
N SER A 239 -21.61 13.55 -8.47
CA SER A 239 -23.07 13.37 -8.36
C SER A 239 -23.86 14.34 -9.24
N ALA A 240 -23.19 15.12 -10.09
CA ALA A 240 -23.81 16.17 -10.92
C ALA A 240 -24.24 15.66 -12.31
N PHE A 241 -24.78 14.44 -12.38
CA PHE A 241 -25.40 13.91 -13.60
C PHE A 241 -26.72 14.66 -13.84
N GLU A 242 -26.79 15.44 -14.92
CA GLU A 242 -27.96 16.29 -15.17
C GLU A 242 -29.03 15.61 -16.01
N LYS A 243 -28.60 14.92 -17.08
CA LYS A 243 -29.50 14.23 -18.01
C LYS A 243 -28.77 13.13 -18.75
N LEU A 244 -29.54 12.13 -19.18
CA LEU A 244 -29.06 11.13 -20.12
C LEU A 244 -28.89 11.78 -21.50
N ASP A 245 -27.64 11.86 -21.96
CA ASP A 245 -27.34 12.30 -23.33
C ASP A 245 -27.04 11.08 -24.20
N SER A 246 -28.10 10.56 -24.85
CA SER A 246 -28.00 9.36 -25.67
C SER A 246 -27.05 9.53 -26.85
N ASP A 247 -27.01 10.73 -27.45
CA ASP A 247 -26.14 11.01 -28.60
C ASP A 247 -24.67 11.01 -28.18
N ALA A 248 -24.35 11.63 -27.03
CA ALA A 248 -22.99 11.61 -26.49
C ALA A 248 -22.52 10.18 -26.15
N ILE A 249 -23.39 9.36 -25.54
CA ILE A 249 -23.06 7.96 -25.22
C ILE A 249 -22.87 7.13 -26.49
N MET A 250 -23.77 7.25 -27.47
CA MET A 250 -23.65 6.50 -28.73
C MET A 250 -22.43 6.95 -29.54
N HIS A 251 -22.14 8.26 -29.55
CA HIS A 251 -20.93 8.79 -30.17
C HIS A 251 -19.66 8.23 -29.51
N TYR A 252 -19.63 8.16 -28.18
CA TYR A 252 -18.50 7.60 -27.45
C TYR A 252 -18.37 6.08 -27.68
N LEU A 253 -19.47 5.32 -27.63
CA LEU A 253 -19.50 3.89 -27.94
C LEU A 253 -18.96 3.57 -29.34
N ALA A 254 -19.15 4.46 -30.31
CA ALA A 254 -18.64 4.27 -31.67
C ALA A 254 -17.10 4.16 -31.74
N PHE A 255 -16.37 4.72 -30.77
CA PHE A 255 -14.91 4.54 -30.68
C PHE A 255 -14.50 3.16 -30.19
N LEU A 256 -15.39 2.40 -29.55
CA LEU A 256 -15.13 1.07 -29.01
C LEU A 256 -15.38 0.01 -30.09
N ASN A 257 -14.58 0.04 -31.15
CA ASN A 257 -14.74 -0.84 -32.30
C ASN A 257 -13.45 -1.62 -32.63
N PRO A 258 -13.52 -2.75 -33.38
CA PRO A 258 -12.35 -3.57 -33.67
C PRO A 258 -11.27 -2.90 -34.53
N GLY A 259 -11.57 -1.76 -35.17
CA GLY A 259 -10.59 -0.95 -35.90
C GLY A 259 -9.83 0.05 -35.03
N ASN A 260 -10.25 0.26 -33.78
CA ASN A 260 -9.75 1.33 -32.91
C ASN A 260 -9.31 0.82 -31.53
N TYR A 261 -8.48 -0.23 -31.50
CA TYR A 261 -7.96 -0.72 -30.21
C TYR A 261 -6.55 -1.31 -30.29
N ARG A 262 -5.98 -1.52 -29.10
CA ARG A 262 -4.75 -2.29 -28.85
C ARG A 262 -5.03 -3.34 -27.80
N LEU A 263 -4.40 -4.50 -27.95
CA LEU A 263 -4.50 -5.62 -27.04
C LEU A 263 -3.20 -5.76 -26.26
N PHE A 264 -3.27 -5.91 -24.95
CA PHE A 264 -2.13 -6.23 -24.11
C PHE A 264 -2.36 -7.57 -23.42
N ILE A 265 -1.37 -8.45 -23.49
CA ILE A 265 -1.40 -9.80 -22.92
C ILE A 265 -0.24 -9.91 -21.92
N GLY A 266 -0.58 -9.92 -20.63
CA GLY A 266 0.37 -10.02 -19.52
C GLY A 266 0.42 -11.42 -18.93
N ALA A 267 1.61 -11.96 -18.75
CA ALA A 267 1.85 -13.24 -18.07
C ALA A 267 3.25 -13.26 -17.46
N SER A 268 3.49 -14.08 -16.44
CA SER A 268 4.86 -14.28 -15.92
C SER A 268 5.79 -14.90 -16.96
N LYS A 269 5.23 -15.72 -17.85
CA LYS A 269 5.91 -16.27 -19.03
C LYS A 269 4.89 -16.63 -20.11
N HIS A 270 5.25 -16.37 -21.37
CA HIS A 270 4.42 -16.75 -22.52
C HIS A 270 4.87 -18.09 -23.10
N ALA A 271 3.94 -19.00 -23.38
CA ALA A 271 4.26 -20.33 -23.90
C ALA A 271 4.66 -20.31 -25.39
N LEU A 272 4.00 -19.47 -26.18
CA LEU A 272 4.12 -19.45 -27.64
C LEU A 272 4.84 -18.20 -28.19
N VAL A 273 4.97 -17.14 -27.38
CA VAL A 273 5.54 -15.86 -27.78
C VAL A 273 6.81 -15.60 -26.98
N LYS A 274 7.90 -15.25 -27.66
CA LYS A 274 9.15 -14.87 -26.99
C LYS A 274 9.24 -13.35 -26.90
N CYS A 275 9.13 -12.81 -25.68
CA CYS A 275 9.40 -11.41 -25.40
C CYS A 275 10.90 -11.15 -25.50
N SER A 276 11.33 -10.49 -26.57
CA SER A 276 12.75 -10.24 -26.85
C SER A 276 13.10 -8.76 -26.78
N ASP A 277 12.09 -7.89 -26.86
CA ASP A 277 12.25 -6.46 -26.68
C ASP A 277 12.22 -6.14 -25.19
N VAL A 278 12.89 -5.06 -24.79
CA VAL A 278 13.00 -4.66 -23.38
C VAL A 278 12.64 -3.19 -23.27
N GLU A 279 11.67 -2.87 -22.42
CA GLU A 279 11.29 -1.49 -22.13
C GLU A 279 12.44 -0.80 -21.37
N LEU A 280 12.76 0.42 -21.77
CA LEU A 280 13.98 1.12 -21.38
C LEU A 280 14.11 1.35 -19.86
N HIS A 281 13.02 1.73 -19.19
CA HIS A 281 13.07 2.25 -17.83
C HIS A 281 12.84 1.19 -16.75
N PHE A 282 11.95 0.25 -17.00
CA PHE A 282 11.59 -0.81 -16.05
C PHE A 282 12.20 -2.16 -16.42
N GLY A 283 12.81 -2.28 -17.60
CA GLY A 283 13.39 -3.54 -18.07
C GLY A 283 12.34 -4.61 -18.37
N THR A 284 11.08 -4.23 -18.55
CA THR A 284 9.99 -5.17 -18.84
C THR A 284 10.22 -5.80 -20.21
N ALA A 285 10.36 -7.12 -20.24
CA ALA A 285 10.43 -7.85 -21.49
C ALA A 285 9.06 -7.82 -22.18
N TYR A 286 9.03 -7.49 -23.46
CA TYR A 286 7.82 -7.42 -24.26
C TYR A 286 8.03 -7.89 -25.71
N HIS A 287 6.93 -8.02 -26.44
CA HIS A 287 6.92 -8.23 -27.88
C HIS A 287 5.66 -7.60 -28.49
N VAL A 288 5.83 -6.91 -29.62
CA VAL A 288 4.72 -6.29 -30.35
C VAL A 288 4.46 -7.05 -31.65
N ALA A 289 3.24 -7.55 -31.79
CA ALA A 289 2.74 -8.18 -33.01
C ALA A 289 1.55 -7.39 -33.58
N SER A 290 1.25 -7.58 -34.86
CA SER A 290 -0.04 -7.14 -35.41
C SER A 290 -1.14 -8.08 -34.95
N LEU A 291 -2.34 -7.55 -34.70
CA LEU A 291 -3.51 -8.35 -34.41
C LEU A 291 -3.84 -9.25 -35.62
N PRO A 292 -4.26 -10.51 -35.38
CA PRO A 292 -4.70 -11.39 -36.45
C PRO A 292 -6.00 -10.88 -37.10
N ALA A 293 -6.28 -11.33 -38.33
CA ALA A 293 -7.51 -11.00 -39.05
C ALA A 293 -8.78 -11.36 -38.25
N SER A 294 -8.72 -12.45 -37.49
CA SER A 294 -9.79 -12.93 -36.59
C SER A 294 -10.19 -11.93 -35.51
N LEU A 295 -9.29 -11.02 -35.13
CA LEU A 295 -9.51 -9.98 -34.12
C LEU A 295 -9.62 -8.58 -34.74
N THR A 296 -9.59 -8.47 -36.07
CA THR A 296 -9.72 -7.20 -36.78
C THR A 296 -10.82 -7.30 -37.83
N THR A 297 -10.48 -7.56 -39.09
CA THR A 297 -11.44 -7.55 -40.21
C THR A 297 -12.56 -8.58 -40.08
N GLU A 298 -12.28 -9.79 -39.59
CA GLU A 298 -13.31 -10.81 -39.39
C GLU A 298 -14.27 -10.41 -38.26
N LEU A 299 -13.74 -9.82 -37.18
CA LEU A 299 -14.53 -9.34 -36.06
C LEU A 299 -15.42 -8.15 -36.44
N VAL A 300 -14.94 -7.27 -37.33
CA VAL A 300 -15.78 -6.20 -37.91
C VAL A 300 -16.92 -6.78 -38.74
N ASN A 301 -16.64 -7.80 -39.56
CA ASN A 301 -17.61 -8.33 -40.52
C ASN A 301 -18.60 -9.33 -39.90
N ASN A 302 -18.20 -10.03 -38.84
CA ASN A 302 -18.95 -11.14 -38.26
C ASN A 302 -18.70 -11.23 -36.74
N CYS A 303 -19.02 -10.17 -36.00
CA CYS A 303 -19.04 -10.26 -34.55
C CYS A 303 -20.20 -11.16 -34.11
N ALA A 304 -19.89 -12.25 -33.43
CA ALA A 304 -20.89 -13.17 -32.92
C ALA A 304 -21.81 -12.50 -31.89
N THR A 305 -23.09 -12.85 -31.93
CA THR A 305 -24.01 -12.63 -30.81
C THR A 305 -23.87 -13.77 -29.82
N ILE A 306 -23.84 -13.46 -28.53
CA ILE A 306 -23.76 -14.46 -27.46
C ILE A 306 -25.05 -14.35 -26.66
N ASP A 307 -25.90 -15.37 -26.76
CA ASP A 307 -27.25 -15.37 -26.19
C ASP A 307 -27.25 -15.29 -24.65
N GLU A 308 -26.16 -15.74 -24.01
CA GLU A 308 -26.00 -15.66 -22.55
C GLU A 308 -25.64 -14.25 -22.04
N LEU A 309 -25.24 -13.33 -22.93
CA LEU A 309 -24.96 -11.94 -22.55
C LEU A 309 -26.23 -11.11 -22.50
N CYS A 310 -26.42 -10.37 -21.42
CA CYS A 310 -27.58 -9.51 -21.19
C CYS A 310 -27.14 -8.18 -20.55
N LEU A 311 -27.92 -7.12 -20.79
CA LEU A 311 -27.81 -5.90 -20.01
C LEU A 311 -28.21 -6.16 -18.55
N PRO A 312 -27.67 -5.40 -17.58
CA PRO A 312 -27.97 -5.60 -16.17
C PRO A 312 -29.46 -5.40 -15.89
N ALA A 313 -30.06 -6.29 -15.10
CA ALA A 313 -31.39 -6.05 -14.55
C ALA A 313 -31.36 -4.89 -13.54
N LYS A 314 -32.52 -4.30 -13.25
CA LYS A 314 -32.64 -3.25 -12.24
C LYS A 314 -32.07 -3.70 -10.90
N ASN A 315 -31.28 -2.84 -10.25
CA ASN A 315 -30.61 -3.17 -9.00
C ASN A 315 -31.57 -3.07 -7.80
N PRO A 316 -31.93 -4.20 -7.14
CA PRO A 316 -32.84 -4.19 -5.99
C PRO A 316 -32.16 -3.75 -4.69
N PHE A 317 -30.85 -3.52 -4.70
CA PHE A 317 -30.06 -3.15 -3.51
C PHE A 317 -29.82 -1.64 -3.39
N ILE A 318 -30.38 -0.82 -4.29
CA ILE A 318 -30.38 0.64 -4.10
C ILE A 318 -31.35 0.94 -2.94
N PRO A 319 -30.89 1.61 -1.87
CA PRO A 319 -31.71 1.80 -0.68
C PRO A 319 -32.82 2.84 -0.93
N ASP A 320 -34.06 2.43 -0.68
CA ASP A 320 -35.24 3.31 -0.73
C ASP A 320 -35.49 4.04 0.61
N ASP A 321 -35.03 3.47 1.73
CA ASP A 321 -35.16 4.04 3.06
C ASP A 321 -33.79 4.46 3.61
N LEU A 322 -33.64 5.76 3.83
CA LEU A 322 -32.44 6.39 4.40
C LEU A 322 -32.77 7.09 5.74
N SER A 323 -33.85 6.68 6.40
CA SER A 323 -34.25 7.23 7.68
C SER A 323 -33.22 6.93 8.76
N ILE A 324 -32.96 7.94 9.61
CA ILE A 324 -32.10 7.77 10.77
C ILE A 324 -32.96 7.31 11.95
N LYS A 325 -32.65 6.14 12.49
CA LYS A 325 -33.38 5.52 13.59
C LYS A 325 -33.22 6.28 14.92
N ASN A 326 -32.13 7.02 15.10
CA ASN A 326 -31.88 7.76 16.34
C ASN A 326 -31.27 9.17 16.12
N PRO A 327 -32.06 10.15 15.65
CA PRO A 327 -31.55 11.47 15.31
C PRO A 327 -31.26 12.38 16.53
N ASN A 328 -31.72 12.00 17.74
CA ASN A 328 -31.77 12.90 18.91
C ASN A 328 -30.78 12.56 20.05
N MET A 329 -29.94 11.53 19.92
CA MET A 329 -28.97 11.14 20.96
C MET A 329 -27.64 11.89 20.89
N LEU A 330 -27.69 13.19 20.62
CA LEU A 330 -26.53 14.08 20.67
C LEU A 330 -26.40 14.70 22.07
N GLY A 331 -25.24 14.59 22.71
CA GLY A 331 -24.94 15.23 24.01
C GLY A 331 -24.93 14.26 25.21
N ASP A 332 -25.60 14.60 26.31
CA ASP A 332 -25.55 13.90 27.61
C ASP A 332 -26.13 12.45 27.58
N GLN A 333 -26.74 12.03 26.46
CA GLN A 333 -27.24 10.66 26.23
C GLN A 333 -26.35 9.83 25.30
N ALA A 334 -25.15 10.32 24.95
CA ALA A 334 -24.21 9.63 24.06
C ALA A 334 -23.84 8.22 24.58
N ILE A 335 -23.86 7.23 23.68
CA ILE A 335 -23.45 5.86 23.96
C ILE A 335 -21.93 5.83 23.84
N LEU A 336 -21.22 6.09 24.94
CA LEU A 336 -19.75 6.22 24.93
C LEU A 336 -18.97 4.95 24.54
N LYS A 337 -19.61 3.78 24.51
CA LYS A 337 -18.97 2.49 24.23
C LYS A 337 -19.96 1.44 23.75
N PRO A 338 -19.52 0.43 22.98
CA PRO A 338 -20.39 -0.69 22.61
C PRO A 338 -20.82 -1.51 23.83
N THR A 339 -22.01 -2.07 23.75
CA THR A 339 -22.60 -2.97 24.73
C THR A 339 -22.63 -4.40 24.20
N LEU A 340 -22.29 -5.36 25.06
CA LEU A 340 -22.43 -6.78 24.76
C LEU A 340 -23.91 -7.17 24.85
N LEU A 341 -24.57 -7.36 23.71
CA LEU A 341 -25.99 -7.72 23.64
C LEU A 341 -26.23 -9.22 23.76
N LYS A 342 -25.33 -10.04 23.19
CA LYS A 342 -25.45 -11.50 23.20
C LYS A 342 -24.09 -12.12 23.42
N PHE A 343 -24.02 -13.07 24.36
CA PHE A 343 -22.81 -13.83 24.63
C PHE A 343 -23.18 -15.27 24.98
N ASN A 344 -22.74 -16.21 24.15
CA ASN A 344 -22.86 -17.64 24.42
C ASN A 344 -21.71 -18.40 23.73
N LYS A 345 -21.77 -19.73 23.75
CA LYS A 345 -20.73 -20.60 23.16
C LYS A 345 -20.55 -20.45 21.64
N ASP A 346 -21.51 -19.85 20.95
CA ASP A 346 -21.54 -19.75 19.48
C ASP A 346 -21.31 -18.30 18.99
N ILE A 347 -21.62 -17.28 19.82
CA ILE A 347 -21.54 -15.87 19.42
C ILE A 347 -21.26 -14.91 20.57
N GLU A 348 -20.49 -13.87 20.27
CA GLU A 348 -20.28 -12.65 21.02
C GLU A 348 -20.68 -11.45 20.14
N LEU A 349 -21.80 -10.79 20.48
CA LEU A 349 -22.34 -9.64 19.74
C LEU A 349 -22.18 -8.36 20.55
N TRP A 350 -21.32 -7.49 20.06
CA TRP A 350 -21.17 -6.11 20.51
C TRP A 350 -21.95 -5.16 19.62
N PHE A 351 -22.67 -4.23 20.23
CA PHE A 351 -23.49 -3.26 19.54
C PHE A 351 -23.30 -1.85 20.08
N LYS A 352 -23.22 -0.87 19.17
CA LYS A 352 -23.33 0.55 19.47
C LYS A 352 -24.20 1.23 18.42
N GLN A 353 -25.31 1.81 18.82
CA GLN A 353 -26.07 2.68 17.93
C GLN A 353 -25.29 3.98 17.66
N ASP A 354 -25.36 4.49 16.42
CA ASP A 354 -24.75 5.79 16.07
C ASP A 354 -25.33 6.91 16.92
N ASP A 355 -24.43 7.76 17.43
CA ASP A 355 -24.71 8.92 18.26
C ASP A 355 -23.87 10.14 17.84
N GLN A 356 -23.12 10.04 16.74
CA GLN A 356 -22.10 11.02 16.35
C GLN A 356 -22.20 11.44 14.88
N PHE A 357 -22.50 10.51 13.98
CA PHE A 357 -22.37 10.75 12.54
C PHE A 357 -23.70 11.12 11.90
N ASN A 358 -24.82 10.65 12.44
CA ASN A 358 -26.17 10.90 11.95
C ASN A 358 -26.31 10.55 10.45
N THR A 359 -25.75 9.40 10.05
CA THR A 359 -25.77 8.91 8.66
C THR A 359 -26.57 7.62 8.56
N PRO A 360 -27.23 7.32 7.42
CA PRO A 360 -28.00 6.10 7.22
C PRO A 360 -27.09 4.89 6.93
N LYS A 361 -25.98 4.80 7.65
CA LYS A 361 -24.93 3.80 7.44
C LYS A 361 -24.66 3.06 8.72
N GLY A 362 -24.24 1.82 8.55
CA GLY A 362 -23.74 0.99 9.64
C GLY A 362 -22.60 0.11 9.17
N SER A 363 -21.77 -0.26 10.13
CA SER A 363 -20.63 -1.14 9.97
C SER A 363 -20.88 -2.41 10.77
N ILE A 364 -20.68 -3.54 10.11
CA ILE A 364 -20.77 -4.88 10.69
C ILE A 364 -19.42 -5.53 10.50
N VAL A 365 -18.69 -5.70 11.60
CA VAL A 365 -17.42 -6.43 11.61
C VAL A 365 -17.64 -7.82 12.18
N LEU A 366 -17.24 -8.84 11.43
CA LEU A 366 -17.47 -10.24 11.76
C LEU A 366 -16.15 -11.01 11.77
N GLU A 367 -15.83 -11.64 12.89
CA GLU A 367 -14.79 -12.67 13.04
C GLU A 367 -15.46 -14.03 13.14
N VAL A 368 -14.99 -14.98 12.34
CA VAL A 368 -15.38 -16.38 12.47
C VAL A 368 -14.16 -17.17 12.93
N GLU A 369 -14.15 -17.53 14.21
CA GLU A 369 -13.12 -18.35 14.82
C GLU A 369 -13.47 -19.84 14.65
N LEU A 370 -12.56 -20.57 14.02
CA LEU A 370 -12.62 -22.03 13.91
C LEU A 370 -11.70 -22.66 14.95
N ALA A 371 -12.20 -23.65 15.70
CA ALA A 371 -11.35 -24.38 16.62
C ALA A 371 -10.16 -25.04 15.89
N ARG A 372 -9.01 -25.07 16.55
CA ARG A 372 -7.74 -25.58 15.99
C ARG A 372 -7.91 -27.01 15.45
N VAL A 373 -7.90 -27.17 14.13
CA VAL A 373 -7.76 -28.47 13.48
C VAL A 373 -6.35 -28.57 12.89
N THR A 374 -5.61 -29.64 13.20
CA THR A 374 -4.35 -29.92 12.50
C THR A 374 -4.64 -30.22 11.03
N LEU A 375 -3.74 -29.87 10.09
CA LEU A 375 -3.86 -30.20 8.66
C LEU A 375 -4.25 -31.68 8.42
N ALA A 376 -3.69 -32.59 9.23
CA ALA A 376 -4.00 -34.04 9.17
C ALA A 376 -5.42 -34.42 9.64
N LYS A 377 -6.07 -33.60 10.48
CA LYS A 377 -7.47 -33.80 10.92
C LYS A 377 -8.47 -33.05 10.04
N LEU A 378 -8.02 -32.03 9.30
CA LEU A 378 -8.83 -31.19 8.42
C LEU A 378 -9.54 -31.99 7.32
N GLN A 379 -8.85 -33.03 6.81
CA GLN A 379 -9.36 -33.90 5.75
C GLN A 379 -10.27 -35.02 6.26
N ALA A 380 -10.25 -35.31 7.57
CA ALA A 380 -11.01 -36.41 8.17
C ALA A 380 -12.24 -35.96 8.97
N HIS A 381 -12.40 -34.67 9.26
CA HIS A 381 -13.39 -34.13 10.21
C HIS A 381 -14.06 -32.84 9.71
N MET A 382 -14.38 -32.72 8.41
CA MET A 382 -15.20 -31.60 7.94
C MET A 382 -16.53 -31.53 8.70
N ASP A 383 -17.17 -32.68 8.95
CA ASP A 383 -18.45 -32.77 9.67
C ASP A 383 -18.40 -32.38 11.16
N SER A 384 -17.23 -32.42 11.80
CA SER A 384 -17.05 -32.07 13.22
C SER A 384 -16.59 -30.63 13.46
N MET A 385 -16.08 -29.93 12.43
CA MET A 385 -15.70 -28.52 12.56
C MET A 385 -16.90 -27.62 12.83
N PHE A 386 -18.08 -28.00 12.32
CA PHE A 386 -19.32 -27.25 12.38
C PHE A 386 -19.85 -27.01 13.81
N ASP A 387 -19.50 -27.88 14.77
CA ASP A 387 -19.92 -27.76 16.17
C ASP A 387 -19.00 -26.86 17.04
N THR A 388 -17.92 -26.33 16.45
CA THR A 388 -16.85 -25.62 17.19
C THR A 388 -16.55 -24.22 16.66
N THR A 389 -17.50 -23.63 15.93
CA THR A 389 -17.37 -22.27 15.38
C THR A 389 -17.82 -21.24 16.40
N TYR A 390 -16.98 -20.23 16.63
CA TYR A 390 -17.28 -19.09 17.49
C TYR A 390 -17.28 -17.80 16.69
N ILE A 391 -18.34 -17.00 16.82
CA ILE A 391 -18.48 -15.75 16.06
C ILE A 391 -18.27 -14.56 16.99
N LYS A 392 -17.34 -13.67 16.64
CA LYS A 392 -17.27 -12.32 17.24
C LYS A 392 -17.85 -11.32 16.27
N MET A 393 -18.81 -10.53 16.72
CA MET A 393 -19.51 -9.57 15.88
C MET A 393 -19.52 -8.21 16.57
N CYS A 394 -19.16 -7.16 15.83
CA CYS A 394 -19.27 -5.77 16.27
C CYS A 394 -20.12 -5.00 15.27
N MET A 395 -21.25 -4.48 15.74
CA MET A 395 -22.16 -3.66 14.95
C MET A 395 -22.14 -2.23 15.48
N VAL A 396 -21.83 -1.28 14.61
CA VAL A 396 -21.87 0.16 14.93
C VAL A 396 -22.62 0.89 13.82
N GLY A 397 -23.57 1.78 14.15
CA GLY A 397 -24.22 2.61 13.14
C GLY A 397 -25.72 2.81 13.31
N ASN A 398 -26.38 3.15 12.21
CA ASN A 398 -27.84 3.36 12.12
C ASN A 398 -28.63 2.04 12.16
N PHE A 399 -28.51 1.33 13.28
CA PHE A 399 -29.29 0.14 13.62
C PHE A 399 -29.93 0.36 14.99
N ASP A 400 -30.98 -0.40 15.32
CA ASP A 400 -31.43 -0.57 16.70
C ASP A 400 -30.99 -1.94 17.27
N GLU A 401 -31.30 -2.20 18.55
CA GLU A 401 -30.94 -3.48 19.17
C GLU A 401 -31.64 -4.68 18.52
N GLU A 402 -32.84 -4.49 17.98
CA GLU A 402 -33.60 -5.55 17.32
C GLU A 402 -32.96 -5.93 15.98
N ASP A 403 -32.54 -4.95 15.18
CA ASP A 403 -31.74 -5.15 13.97
C ASP A 403 -30.47 -5.95 14.29
N ALA A 404 -29.77 -5.57 15.36
CA ALA A 404 -28.52 -6.21 15.75
C ALA A 404 -28.73 -7.69 16.13
N LEU A 405 -29.76 -7.95 16.94
CA LEU A 405 -30.14 -9.31 17.32
C LEU A 405 -30.68 -10.13 16.14
N SER A 406 -31.42 -9.51 15.22
CA SER A 406 -31.90 -10.16 13.99
C SER A 406 -30.74 -10.52 13.07
N THR A 407 -29.87 -9.57 12.78
CA THR A 407 -28.68 -9.78 11.95
C THR A 407 -27.81 -10.90 12.53
N ALA A 408 -27.61 -10.92 13.84
CA ALA A 408 -26.87 -12.00 14.48
C ALA A 408 -27.54 -13.37 14.31
N ARG A 409 -28.87 -13.46 14.36
CA ARG A 409 -29.60 -14.71 14.06
C ARG A 409 -29.44 -15.11 12.60
N ASP A 410 -29.55 -14.16 11.67
CA ASP A 410 -29.42 -14.40 10.23
C ASP A 410 -28.01 -14.89 9.89
N VAL A 411 -26.98 -14.21 10.40
CA VAL A 411 -25.56 -14.60 10.26
C VAL A 411 -25.34 -16.02 10.80
N GLN A 412 -25.87 -16.35 11.98
CA GLN A 412 -25.78 -17.72 12.52
C GLN A 412 -26.49 -18.74 11.63
N SER A 413 -27.61 -18.38 11.01
CA SER A 413 -28.38 -19.27 10.13
C SER A 413 -27.75 -19.47 8.75
N ILE A 414 -27.11 -18.44 8.20
CA ILE A 414 -26.51 -18.42 6.86
C ILE A 414 -25.11 -19.03 6.88
N LEU A 415 -24.30 -18.68 7.88
CA LEU A 415 -22.93 -19.18 7.94
C LEU A 415 -22.89 -20.66 8.29
N LYS A 416 -23.72 -21.13 9.22
CA LYS A 416 -23.66 -22.52 9.69
C LYS A 416 -23.74 -23.56 8.55
N PRO A 417 -24.55 -23.39 7.49
CA PRO A 417 -24.52 -24.24 6.29
C PRO A 417 -23.40 -23.94 5.29
N MET A 418 -22.94 -22.69 5.15
CA MET A 418 -21.97 -22.26 4.12
C MET A 418 -20.50 -22.54 4.49
N MET A 419 -20.20 -22.87 5.75
CA MET A 419 -18.84 -23.11 6.25
C MET A 419 -18.15 -24.36 5.65
N SER A 420 -18.84 -25.17 4.84
CA SER A 420 -18.23 -26.25 4.04
C SER A 420 -17.35 -25.74 2.88
N TYR A 421 -17.42 -24.46 2.55
CA TYR A 421 -16.72 -23.83 1.42
C TYR A 421 -15.70 -22.75 1.81
N ILE A 422 -15.51 -22.50 3.11
CA ILE A 422 -14.70 -21.36 3.59
C ILE A 422 -13.28 -21.81 3.98
N TYR A 423 -12.28 -21.23 3.31
CA TYR A 423 -10.87 -21.38 3.66
C TYR A 423 -10.44 -20.22 4.57
N CYS A 424 -10.15 -20.49 5.85
CA CYS A 424 -9.65 -19.49 6.79
C CYS A 424 -8.14 -19.65 7.03
N GLY A 425 -7.39 -18.57 6.80
CA GLY A 425 -6.01 -18.44 7.21
C GLY A 425 -5.94 -17.99 8.68
N PRO A 426 -4.93 -18.41 9.45
CA PRO A 426 -4.84 -17.97 10.83
C PRO A 426 -4.47 -16.47 10.91
N LEU A 427 -4.85 -15.79 12.01
CA LEU A 427 -4.39 -14.43 12.40
C LEU A 427 -3.39 -14.50 13.59
N ILE A 428 -2.29 -13.72 13.60
CA ILE A 428 -1.38 -13.59 14.77
C ILE A 428 -1.48 -12.15 15.26
N ASN A 429 -2.00 -11.96 16.47
CA ASN A 429 -1.87 -10.71 17.20
C ASN A 429 -0.78 -10.87 18.26
N LEU A 430 0.45 -10.45 17.95
CA LEU A 430 1.51 -10.32 18.96
C LEU A 430 1.15 -9.16 19.89
N LYS A 431 1.10 -9.44 21.21
CA LYS A 431 0.67 -8.48 22.24
C LYS A 431 1.80 -7.56 22.75
N ASP A 432 3.02 -7.70 22.22
CA ASP A 432 4.19 -6.96 22.69
C ASP A 432 4.33 -5.61 21.99
N GLN A 433 4.62 -4.57 22.77
CA GLN A 433 4.94 -3.23 22.25
C GLN A 433 6.44 -3.13 22.00
N ALA A 434 6.83 -2.77 20.77
CA ALA A 434 8.23 -2.62 20.37
C ALA A 434 8.42 -1.36 19.52
N ILE A 435 9.64 -0.80 19.53
CA ILE A 435 10.06 0.16 18.52
C ILE A 435 10.53 -0.66 17.30
N SER A 436 9.92 -0.43 16.15
CA SER A 436 10.32 -1.06 14.89
C SER A 436 10.97 -0.01 13.98
N LEU A 437 12.11 -0.38 13.38
CA LEU A 437 12.80 0.39 12.37
C LEU A 437 12.88 -0.47 11.11
N THR A 438 12.25 -0.03 10.03
CA THR A 438 12.29 -0.70 8.73
C THR A 438 12.99 0.22 7.73
N VAL A 439 14.03 -0.31 7.09
CA VAL A 439 14.82 0.41 6.09
C VAL A 439 14.87 -0.45 4.84
N GLU A 440 14.45 0.13 3.72
CA GLU A 440 14.56 -0.45 2.39
C GLU A 440 15.47 0.44 1.55
N GLY A 441 16.45 -0.17 0.88
CA GLY A 441 17.43 0.56 0.07
C GLY A 441 18.45 -0.37 -0.59
N GLU A 442 19.38 0.23 -1.34
CA GLU A 442 20.41 -0.50 -2.09
C GLU A 442 21.60 -0.94 -1.22
N ALA A 443 21.76 -0.32 -0.04
CA ALA A 443 22.81 -0.64 0.90
C ALA A 443 22.65 -2.04 1.50
N ASN A 444 23.79 -2.67 1.79
CA ASN A 444 23.84 -3.95 2.48
C ASN A 444 23.14 -3.88 3.87
N PRO A 445 22.24 -4.83 4.22
CA PRO A 445 21.55 -4.85 5.51
C PRO A 445 22.46 -4.84 6.75
N ALA A 446 23.65 -5.44 6.69
CA ALA A 446 24.63 -5.39 7.78
C ALA A 446 25.20 -3.97 7.96
N TYR A 447 25.44 -3.23 6.87
CA TYR A 447 25.81 -1.82 6.94
C TYR A 447 24.69 -0.95 7.52
N VAL A 448 23.45 -1.20 7.11
CA VAL A 448 22.27 -0.53 7.67
C VAL A 448 22.15 -0.79 9.18
N THR A 449 22.46 -2.00 9.64
CA THR A 449 22.45 -2.37 11.06
C THR A 449 23.42 -1.51 11.88
N LEU A 450 24.63 -1.26 11.38
CA LEU A 450 25.61 -0.36 12.03
C LEU A 450 25.09 1.08 12.13
N HIS A 451 24.42 1.56 11.08
CA HIS A 451 23.79 2.89 11.11
C HIS A 451 22.63 2.97 12.08
N ILE A 452 21.83 1.92 12.20
CA ILE A 452 20.77 1.84 13.23
C ILE A 452 21.39 1.88 14.62
N ASN A 453 22.50 1.17 14.86
CA ASN A 453 23.20 1.22 16.14
C ASN A 453 23.64 2.65 16.49
N LYS A 454 24.30 3.31 15.55
CA LYS A 454 24.71 4.71 15.69
C LYS A 454 23.52 5.62 15.94
N PHE A 455 22.45 5.48 15.15
CA PHE A 455 21.23 6.27 15.30
C PHE A 455 20.62 6.12 16.69
N VAL A 456 20.48 4.89 17.20
CA VAL A 456 19.93 4.63 18.55
C VAL A 456 20.83 5.27 19.61
N HIS A 457 22.15 5.19 19.47
CA HIS A 457 23.06 5.84 20.40
C HIS A 457 22.93 7.37 20.38
N ASP A 458 23.03 7.97 19.20
CA ASP A 458 22.97 9.43 18.99
C ASP A 458 21.60 10.00 19.40
N MET A 459 20.53 9.22 19.23
CA MET A 459 19.18 9.62 19.58
C MET A 459 19.04 9.87 21.07
N ARG A 460 19.77 9.14 21.94
CA ARG A 460 19.73 9.41 23.39
C ARG A 460 20.24 10.81 23.74
N GLN A 461 21.31 11.26 23.08
CA GLN A 461 21.84 12.61 23.27
C GLN A 461 20.90 13.66 22.69
N LYS A 462 20.32 13.36 21.52
CA LYS A 462 19.29 14.22 20.91
C LYS A 462 18.09 14.40 21.83
N LEU A 463 17.58 13.32 22.43
CA LEU A 463 16.49 13.37 23.41
C LEU A 463 16.88 14.13 24.69
N ALA A 464 18.14 14.11 25.11
CA ALA A 464 18.61 14.92 26.24
C ALA A 464 18.66 16.42 25.89
N SER A 465 19.00 16.73 24.64
CA SER A 465 19.20 18.11 24.16
C SER A 465 17.91 18.88 23.88
N ILE A 466 16.76 18.20 23.76
CA ILE A 466 15.48 18.90 23.55
C ILE A 466 15.13 19.73 24.80
N SER A 467 14.61 20.94 24.57
CA SER A 467 14.07 21.76 25.66
C SER A 467 12.78 21.13 26.20
N ASP A 468 12.42 21.48 27.44
CA ASP A 468 11.16 21.02 28.02
C ASP A 468 9.96 21.55 27.22
N GLU A 469 10.03 22.78 26.71
CA GLU A 469 9.04 23.35 25.78
C GLU A 469 8.87 22.52 24.50
N GLN A 470 9.98 22.08 23.89
CA GLN A 470 9.91 21.22 22.69
C GLN A 470 9.31 19.85 22.99
N PHE A 471 9.59 19.30 24.17
CA PHE A 471 8.99 18.05 24.64
C PHE A 471 7.49 18.23 24.87
N ASP A 472 7.07 19.27 25.59
CA ASP A 472 5.68 19.58 25.89
C ASP A 472 4.87 19.81 24.62
N ASN A 473 5.44 20.50 23.61
CA ASN A 473 4.82 20.67 22.31
C ASN A 473 4.59 19.33 21.58
N ARG A 474 5.51 18.36 21.71
CA ARG A 474 5.33 17.01 21.15
C ARG A 474 4.26 16.23 21.91
N VAL A 475 4.22 16.34 23.24
CA VAL A 475 3.16 15.75 24.07
C VAL A 475 1.80 16.32 23.67
N ALA A 476 1.68 17.64 23.53
CA ALA A 476 0.46 18.30 23.08
C ALA A 476 0.02 17.83 21.69
N SER A 477 0.96 17.68 20.75
CA SER A 477 0.68 17.12 19.42
C SER A 477 0.15 15.68 19.49
N GLN A 478 0.74 14.82 20.32
CA GLN A 478 0.26 13.45 20.50
C GLN A 478 -1.10 13.37 21.20
N VAL A 479 -1.35 14.26 22.18
CA VAL A 479 -2.67 14.41 22.80
C VAL A 479 -3.71 14.79 21.76
N ASN A 480 -3.44 15.78 20.91
CA ASN A 480 -4.36 16.20 19.86
C ASN A 480 -4.68 15.06 18.88
N ILE A 481 -3.70 14.22 18.53
CA ILE A 481 -3.91 13.05 17.66
C ILE A 481 -4.80 12.01 18.35
N LEU A 482 -4.59 11.74 19.65
CA LEU A 482 -5.37 10.73 20.38
C LEU A 482 -6.76 11.22 20.80
N GLU A 483 -6.96 12.53 20.93
CA GLU A 483 -8.25 13.18 21.20
C GLU A 483 -9.01 13.48 19.91
N GLU A 484 -8.42 13.25 18.73
CA GLU A 484 -9.12 13.41 17.46
C GLU A 484 -10.35 12.52 17.44
N ARG A 485 -11.51 13.13 17.16
CA ARG A 485 -12.75 12.37 17.04
C ARG A 485 -12.69 11.49 15.80
N MET A 486 -13.17 10.26 15.95
CA MET A 486 -13.39 9.34 14.84
C MET A 486 -14.26 10.05 13.79
N LYS A 487 -13.91 9.89 12.51
CA LYS A 487 -14.46 10.70 11.42
C LYS A 487 -15.72 10.07 10.83
N ASN A 488 -15.88 8.76 10.96
CA ASN A 488 -17.02 8.02 10.42
C ASN A 488 -17.27 6.70 11.19
N VAL A 489 -18.41 6.08 10.91
CA VAL A 489 -18.88 4.83 11.53
C VAL A 489 -17.90 3.66 11.36
N ASP A 490 -17.18 3.56 10.23
CA ASP A 490 -16.23 2.45 10.01
C ASP A 490 -14.99 2.59 10.89
N GLU A 491 -14.46 3.80 11.02
CA GLU A 491 -13.33 4.09 11.91
C GLU A 491 -13.69 3.79 13.36
N GLU A 492 -14.92 4.11 13.76
CA GLU A 492 -15.43 3.78 15.09
C GLU A 492 -15.59 2.27 15.30
N ALA A 493 -16.22 1.56 14.35
CA ALA A 493 -16.37 0.12 14.40
C ALA A 493 -15.01 -0.60 14.43
N GLY A 494 -14.08 -0.20 13.57
CA GLY A 494 -12.72 -0.76 13.51
C GLY A 494 -11.95 -0.52 14.82
N THR A 495 -12.10 0.64 15.42
CA THR A 495 -11.47 0.98 16.70
C THR A 495 -11.99 0.10 17.84
N TYR A 496 -13.30 -0.06 17.97
CA TYR A 496 -13.87 -0.95 18.99
C TYR A 496 -13.54 -2.42 18.72
N TYR A 497 -13.62 -2.83 17.46
CA TYR A 497 -13.33 -4.20 17.07
C TYR A 497 -11.86 -4.59 17.30
N ALA A 498 -10.91 -3.66 17.22
CA ALA A 498 -9.53 -3.91 17.64
C ALA A 498 -9.42 -4.32 19.13
N PHE A 499 -10.27 -3.78 20.01
CA PHE A 499 -10.32 -4.19 21.42
C PHE A 499 -11.06 -5.52 21.64
N ILE A 500 -12.08 -5.80 20.82
CA ILE A 500 -12.88 -7.03 20.85
C ILE A 500 -12.04 -8.22 20.33
N SER A 501 -11.44 -8.11 19.15
CA SER A 501 -10.61 -9.16 18.53
C SER A 501 -9.44 -9.57 19.43
N THR A 502 -8.85 -8.64 20.17
CA THR A 502 -7.75 -8.91 21.12
C THR A 502 -8.21 -9.47 22.48
N GLY A 503 -9.51 -9.43 22.76
CA GLY A 503 -10.11 -9.78 24.05
C GLY A 503 -9.77 -8.80 25.18
N SER A 504 -9.31 -7.59 24.86
CA SER A 504 -8.91 -6.60 25.87
C SER A 504 -10.09 -5.76 26.37
N TYR A 505 -11.07 -5.50 25.49
CA TYR A 505 -12.30 -4.74 25.77
C TYR A 505 -12.07 -3.36 26.43
N ASP A 506 -10.87 -2.78 26.31
CA ASP A 506 -10.53 -1.50 26.92
C ASP A 506 -10.95 -0.33 26.02
N PHE A 507 -12.25 -0.12 25.89
CA PHE A 507 -12.81 0.97 25.08
C PHE A 507 -12.43 2.38 25.59
N ALA A 508 -11.97 2.49 26.84
CA ALA A 508 -11.50 3.75 27.43
C ALA A 508 -9.98 3.98 27.23
N ARG A 509 -9.28 3.12 26.49
CA ARG A 509 -7.81 3.13 26.38
C ARG A 509 -7.26 4.46 25.87
N TYR A 510 -7.92 5.12 24.92
CA TYR A 510 -7.47 6.42 24.41
C TYR A 510 -7.51 7.50 25.49
N GLY A 511 -8.60 7.60 26.25
CA GLY A 511 -8.70 8.52 27.39
C GLY A 511 -7.64 8.25 28.46
N LYS A 512 -7.36 6.98 28.77
CA LYS A 512 -6.28 6.59 29.69
C LYS A 512 -4.90 6.97 29.16
N LYS A 513 -4.64 6.77 27.86
CA LYS A 513 -3.37 7.17 27.21
C LYS A 513 -3.18 8.67 27.26
N VAL A 514 -4.21 9.46 26.96
CA VAL A 514 -4.19 10.92 27.03
C VAL A 514 -3.90 11.39 28.46
N ALA A 515 -4.59 10.81 29.46
CA ALA A 515 -4.33 11.12 30.86
C ALA A 515 -2.88 10.81 31.26
N CYS A 516 -2.34 9.68 30.80
CA CYS A 516 -0.94 9.31 31.02
C CYS A 516 0.04 10.30 30.34
N LEU A 517 -0.17 10.60 29.05
CA LEU A 517 0.67 11.54 28.29
C LEU A 517 0.76 12.91 28.96
N LYS A 518 -0.36 13.44 29.47
CA LYS A 518 -0.41 14.73 30.17
C LYS A 518 0.39 14.76 31.48
N THR A 519 0.80 13.61 32.01
CA THR A 519 1.66 13.50 33.21
C THR A 519 3.12 13.26 32.90
N LEU A 520 3.48 12.96 31.64
CA LEU A 520 4.85 12.67 31.27
C LEU A 520 5.71 13.93 31.29
N VAL A 521 6.92 13.78 31.82
CA VAL A 521 7.98 14.77 31.70
C VAL A 521 9.17 14.17 30.94
N LYS A 522 10.05 15.03 30.42
CA LYS A 522 11.23 14.61 29.65
C LYS A 522 12.07 13.53 30.37
N SER A 523 12.23 13.63 31.70
CA SER A 523 12.97 12.64 32.48
C SER A 523 12.39 11.23 32.41
N ASN A 524 11.05 11.08 32.28
CA ASN A 524 10.43 9.76 32.10
C ASN A 524 10.82 9.13 30.76
N LEU A 525 10.89 9.94 29.70
CA LEU A 525 11.32 9.45 28.37
C LEU A 525 12.78 9.00 28.39
N LEU A 526 13.65 9.77 29.07
CA LEU A 526 15.06 9.41 29.21
C LEU A 526 15.23 8.13 30.04
N GLU A 527 14.49 7.99 31.15
CA GLU A 527 14.50 6.78 31.97
C GLU A 527 13.99 5.56 31.18
N PHE A 528 12.90 5.71 30.44
CA PHE A 528 12.39 4.66 29.55
C PHE A 528 13.45 4.24 28.52
N TRP A 529 14.10 5.22 27.89
CA TRP A 529 15.16 4.96 26.91
C TRP A 529 16.33 4.22 27.56
N ASP A 530 16.82 4.70 28.70
CA ASP A 530 17.96 4.11 29.41
C ASP A 530 17.65 2.74 30.00
N LYS A 531 16.37 2.42 30.23
CA LYS A 531 15.92 1.13 30.75
C LYS A 531 15.66 0.08 29.67
N HIS A 532 15.12 0.48 28.52
CA HIS A 532 14.58 -0.44 27.51
C HIS A 532 15.21 -0.34 26.12
N ILE A 533 15.74 0.82 25.73
CA ILE A 533 16.13 1.09 24.32
C ILE A 533 17.63 1.26 24.14
N ASN A 534 18.33 1.88 25.10
CA ASN A 534 19.75 2.15 25.02
C ASN A 534 20.56 0.85 25.12
N PRO A 535 21.16 0.33 24.03
CA PRO A 535 21.82 -0.96 24.08
C PRO A 535 22.96 -1.01 25.10
N SER A 536 23.59 0.14 25.34
CA SER A 536 24.72 0.35 26.24
C SER A 536 24.36 0.27 27.73
N THR A 537 23.14 0.67 28.10
CA THR A 537 22.75 0.87 29.51
C THR A 537 21.49 0.13 29.92
N ALA A 538 20.68 -0.33 28.96
CA ALA A 538 19.35 -0.86 29.22
C ALA A 538 19.38 -2.29 29.75
N PRO A 539 18.97 -2.52 31.02
CA PRO A 539 18.87 -3.86 31.57
C PRO A 539 17.82 -4.71 30.86
N ASP A 540 16.78 -4.11 30.30
CA ASP A 540 15.67 -4.84 29.66
C ASP A 540 15.75 -4.80 28.13
N TYR A 541 16.90 -4.42 27.56
CA TYR A 541 17.09 -4.34 26.12
C TYR A 541 16.82 -5.68 25.43
N LYS A 542 15.94 -5.65 24.44
CA LYS A 542 15.63 -6.77 23.56
C LYS A 542 15.59 -6.26 22.12
N ARG A 543 16.25 -7.00 21.23
CA ARG A 543 16.33 -6.67 19.81
C ARG A 543 16.11 -7.93 18.97
N LEU A 544 15.40 -7.74 17.86
CA LEU A 544 15.32 -8.71 16.78
C LEU A 544 15.65 -7.97 15.48
N ASP A 545 16.70 -8.41 14.80
CA ASP A 545 17.02 -7.96 13.46
C ASP A 545 16.51 -8.98 12.44
N SER A 546 15.80 -8.50 11.42
CA SER A 546 15.42 -9.30 10.27
C SER A 546 16.00 -8.64 9.03
N GLN A 547 16.99 -9.30 8.43
CA GLN A 547 17.71 -8.76 7.27
C GLN A 547 17.28 -9.50 6.00
N MET A 548 16.83 -8.76 4.99
CA MET A 548 16.52 -9.26 3.66
C MET A 548 17.59 -8.77 2.68
N TRP A 549 18.33 -9.70 2.09
CA TRP A 549 19.45 -9.39 1.21
C TRP A 549 19.01 -9.45 -0.25
N SER A 550 19.37 -8.41 -1.02
CA SER A 550 19.12 -8.36 -2.46
C SER A 550 19.98 -9.40 -3.19
N SER A 551 19.42 -10.04 -4.21
CA SER A 551 20.19 -10.95 -5.08
C SER A 551 21.24 -10.24 -5.94
N LYS A 552 21.20 -8.90 -6.00
CA LYS A 552 22.15 -8.08 -6.75
C LYS A 552 23.43 -7.76 -5.98
N ILE A 553 23.46 -8.00 -4.67
CA ILE A 553 24.62 -7.73 -3.81
C ILE A 553 25.21 -9.04 -3.29
N TRP A 554 26.46 -8.99 -2.84
CA TRP A 554 27.05 -10.14 -2.15
C TRP A 554 26.29 -10.44 -0.86
N CYS A 555 25.96 -11.71 -0.64
CA CYS A 555 25.32 -12.21 0.58
C CYS A 555 26.26 -13.20 1.27
N PRO A 556 26.42 -13.12 2.61
CA PRO A 556 27.23 -14.07 3.35
C PRO A 556 26.66 -15.49 3.30
N THR A 557 27.55 -16.47 3.23
CA THR A 557 27.21 -17.89 3.33
C THR A 557 26.95 -18.29 4.79
N ALA A 558 26.36 -19.47 5.02
CA ALA A 558 26.21 -20.00 6.39
C ALA A 558 27.56 -20.15 7.12
N SER A 559 28.66 -20.41 6.39
CA SER A 559 30.01 -20.46 6.96
C SER A 559 30.50 -19.08 7.37
N ASP A 560 30.28 -18.07 6.53
CA ASP A 560 30.66 -16.69 6.82
C ASP A 560 29.92 -16.19 8.06
N LEU A 561 28.61 -16.48 8.14
CA LEU A 561 27.78 -16.14 9.31
C LEU A 561 28.27 -16.83 10.59
N ALA A 562 28.79 -18.05 10.51
CA ALA A 562 29.32 -18.73 11.70
C ALA A 562 30.70 -18.23 12.13
N THR A 563 31.43 -17.54 11.25
CA THR A 563 32.85 -17.22 11.42
C THR A 563 33.10 -15.73 11.69
N TYR A 564 32.37 -14.84 11.02
CA TYR A 564 32.67 -13.41 10.99
C TYR A 564 31.59 -12.58 11.69
N SER A 565 32.02 -11.50 12.35
CA SER A 565 31.10 -10.55 13.00
C SER A 565 30.24 -9.79 11.98
N SER A 566 29.09 -9.28 12.41
CA SER A 566 28.25 -8.45 11.54
C SER A 566 28.99 -7.21 11.00
N LYS A 567 29.94 -6.64 11.75
CA LYS A 567 30.80 -5.52 11.34
C LYS A 567 31.71 -5.90 10.18
N THR A 568 32.36 -7.06 10.28
CA THR A 568 33.22 -7.62 9.23
C THR A 568 32.40 -7.86 7.96
N LEU A 569 31.21 -8.47 8.10
CA LEU A 569 30.31 -8.73 6.98
C LEU A 569 29.81 -7.44 6.31
N ALA A 570 29.52 -6.40 7.11
CA ALA A 570 29.10 -5.09 6.61
C ALA A 570 30.18 -4.41 5.78
N LEU A 571 31.40 -4.30 6.33
CA LEU A 571 32.52 -3.67 5.65
C LEU A 571 32.92 -4.48 4.39
N TYR A 572 32.99 -5.80 4.51
CA TYR A 572 33.29 -6.68 3.39
C TYR A 572 32.28 -6.50 2.24
N GLY A 573 30.99 -6.47 2.56
CA GLY A 573 29.94 -6.26 1.58
C GLY A 573 30.00 -4.88 0.91
N CYS A 574 30.32 -3.82 1.65
CA CYS A 574 30.52 -2.48 1.09
C CYS A 574 31.69 -2.48 0.09
N MET A 575 32.84 -3.02 0.50
CA MET A 575 34.02 -3.08 -0.37
C MET A 575 33.75 -3.92 -1.63
N ARG A 576 33.01 -5.03 -1.53
CA ARG A 576 32.60 -5.82 -2.69
C ARG A 576 31.66 -5.09 -3.63
N SER A 577 30.71 -4.30 -3.10
CA SER A 577 29.80 -3.49 -3.94
C SER A 577 30.52 -2.42 -4.75
N GLU A 578 31.71 -2.01 -4.29
CA GLU A 578 32.60 -1.07 -4.98
C GLU A 578 33.56 -1.75 -5.97
N GLY A 579 33.33 -3.02 -6.31
CA GLY A 579 34.13 -3.76 -7.29
C GLY A 579 35.32 -4.53 -6.71
N ASN A 580 35.54 -4.51 -5.39
CA ASN A 580 36.65 -5.22 -4.76
C ASN A 580 36.29 -6.70 -4.46
N ALA A 581 36.07 -7.50 -5.51
CA ALA A 581 35.59 -8.89 -5.37
C ALA A 581 36.65 -9.88 -4.84
N GLU A 582 37.95 -9.54 -4.89
CA GLU A 582 39.07 -10.42 -4.53
C GLU A 582 39.57 -10.27 -3.07
N LEU A 583 38.85 -9.51 -2.23
CA LEU A 583 39.23 -9.33 -0.83
C LEU A 583 39.09 -10.63 -0.03
N ASP A 584 40.11 -10.91 0.79
CA ASP A 584 40.10 -11.98 1.79
C ASP A 584 39.41 -11.46 3.06
N ILE A 585 38.23 -12.02 3.35
CA ILE A 585 37.43 -11.66 4.51
C ILE A 585 38.14 -11.99 5.84
N ALA A 586 39.01 -12.99 5.90
CA ALA A 586 39.76 -13.34 7.10
C ALA A 586 40.84 -12.30 7.43
N LYS A 587 41.51 -11.76 6.41
CA LYS A 587 42.46 -10.63 6.59
C LYS A 587 41.74 -9.38 7.05
N LEU A 588 40.57 -9.10 6.47
CA LEU A 588 39.73 -7.97 6.87
C LEU A 588 39.28 -8.09 8.33
N ASP A 589 38.83 -9.28 8.74
CA ASP A 589 38.45 -9.56 10.13
C ASP A 589 39.62 -9.36 11.09
N GLY A 590 40.79 -9.89 10.76
CA GLY A 590 42.02 -9.71 11.55
C GLY A 590 42.40 -8.23 11.71
N PHE A 591 42.25 -7.43 10.64
CA PHE A 591 42.49 -5.99 10.69
C PHE A 591 41.48 -5.26 11.59
N ILE A 592 40.18 -5.53 11.43
CA ILE A 592 39.12 -4.93 12.27
C ILE A 592 39.40 -5.24 13.74
N ASN A 593 39.63 -6.51 14.07
CA ASN A 593 39.91 -6.94 15.44
C ASN A 593 41.16 -6.25 16.01
N ALA A 594 42.22 -6.07 15.22
CA ALA A 594 43.42 -5.35 15.66
C ALA A 594 43.13 -3.86 15.91
N ALA A 595 42.42 -3.20 15.00
CA ALA A 595 42.08 -1.79 15.10
C ALA A 595 41.14 -1.49 16.29
N VAL A 596 40.14 -2.34 16.51
CA VAL A 596 39.22 -2.24 17.64
C VAL A 596 39.97 -2.43 18.97
N ASN A 597 40.88 -3.40 19.05
CA ASN A 597 41.73 -3.62 20.23
C ASN A 597 42.65 -2.42 20.52
N GLU A 598 43.18 -1.75 19.50
CA GLU A 598 43.98 -0.53 19.64
C GLU A 598 43.11 0.64 20.15
N ARG A 599 41.91 0.80 19.58
CA ARG A 599 40.94 1.81 19.99
C ARG A 599 40.50 1.62 21.44
N MET A 600 40.29 0.38 21.89
CA MET A 600 39.96 0.07 23.29
C MET A 600 41.08 0.49 24.26
N LYS A 601 42.34 0.43 23.84
CA LYS A 601 43.49 0.89 24.65
C LYS A 601 43.63 2.41 24.67
N ASN A 602 43.10 3.11 23.66
CA ASN A 602 43.16 4.57 23.56
C ASN A 602 41.82 5.17 23.10
N PRO A 603 40.83 5.30 24.02
CA PRO A 603 39.45 5.73 23.70
C PRO A 603 39.32 7.18 23.23
N ASP A 604 40.32 8.03 23.49
CA ASP A 604 40.29 9.46 23.11
C ASP A 604 41.05 9.76 21.81
N ALA A 605 41.74 8.78 21.22
CA ALA A 605 42.42 8.95 19.94
C ALA A 605 41.43 9.01 18.76
N ASP A 606 41.17 10.20 18.24
CA ASP A 606 40.43 10.36 17.00
C ASP A 606 41.28 9.88 15.81
N VAL A 607 41.08 8.61 15.41
CA VAL A 607 41.72 8.07 14.22
C VAL A 607 40.83 8.44 13.03
N GLY A 608 41.24 9.46 12.29
CA GLY A 608 40.50 9.93 11.11
C GLY A 608 40.29 8.80 10.09
N ALA A 609 39.14 8.81 9.42
CA ALA A 609 38.76 7.76 8.47
C ALA A 609 39.83 7.53 7.37
N ASP A 610 40.56 8.57 6.97
CA ASP A 610 41.61 8.45 5.96
C ASP A 610 42.86 7.69 6.46
N ASP A 611 43.23 7.82 7.74
CA ASP A 611 44.33 7.03 8.33
C ASP A 611 43.95 5.54 8.44
N LEU A 612 42.68 5.27 8.80
CA LEU A 612 42.14 3.91 8.83
C LEU A 612 42.10 3.29 7.42
N VAL A 613 41.74 4.07 6.41
CA VAL A 613 41.75 3.63 5.00
C VAL A 613 43.16 3.27 4.54
N GLU A 614 44.17 4.09 4.84
CA GLU A 614 45.56 3.79 4.47
C GLU A 614 46.10 2.53 5.19
N LYS A 615 45.78 2.37 6.48
CA LYS A 615 46.12 1.14 7.23
C LYS A 615 45.40 -0.10 6.70
N LEU A 616 44.13 0.04 6.30
CA LEU A 616 43.35 -1.03 5.69
C LEU A 616 43.95 -1.46 4.34
N LYS A 617 44.33 -0.50 3.49
CA LYS A 617 45.01 -0.76 2.22
C LYS A 617 46.30 -1.55 2.42
N ALA A 618 47.07 -1.23 3.45
CA ALA A 618 48.30 -1.95 3.79
C ALA A 618 48.03 -3.38 4.31
N ALA A 619 46.94 -3.60 5.04
CA ALA A 619 46.61 -4.88 5.67
C ALA A 619 45.93 -5.90 4.73
N CYS A 620 45.19 -5.43 3.72
CA CYS A 620 44.38 -6.28 2.83
C CYS A 620 45.03 -6.62 1.47
N LEU A 621 46.35 -6.41 1.31
CA LEU A 621 47.09 -6.80 0.09
C LEU A 621 47.07 -8.34 -0.12
N SER A 622 46.80 -8.78 -1.36
CA SER A 622 46.82 -10.18 -1.74
C SER A 622 48.26 -10.72 -1.86
N GLU A 623 48.45 -12.04 -1.70
CA GLU A 623 49.77 -12.69 -1.78
C GLU A 623 50.38 -12.73 -3.20
N SER A 624 49.62 -12.33 -4.23
CA SER A 624 50.07 -12.36 -5.63
C SER A 624 50.91 -11.15 -6.05
N GLY A 625 51.10 -10.15 -5.18
CA GLY A 625 51.88 -8.95 -5.50
C GLY A 625 51.29 -8.09 -6.61
N ALA A 626 50.08 -8.41 -7.10
CA ALA A 626 49.31 -7.54 -7.95
C ALA A 626 48.74 -6.42 -7.05
N ALA A 627 49.12 -5.19 -7.36
CA ALA A 627 48.62 -4.02 -6.65
C ALA A 627 47.09 -4.07 -6.64
N TYR A 628 46.52 -3.71 -5.48
CA TYR A 628 45.29 -2.94 -5.44
C TYR A 628 45.30 -1.95 -6.62
N ILE A 629 44.54 -2.25 -7.67
CA ILE A 629 44.20 -1.28 -8.71
C ILE A 629 42.83 -0.76 -8.27
N PRO A 630 42.76 0.32 -7.47
CA PRO A 630 41.54 1.12 -7.52
C PRO A 630 41.42 1.51 -8.99
N GLY A 631 40.23 1.33 -9.58
CA GLY A 631 39.98 1.88 -10.92
C GLY A 631 40.58 3.29 -10.95
N GLU A 632 41.49 3.52 -11.90
CA GLU A 632 42.30 4.73 -11.97
C GLU A 632 41.42 5.94 -11.63
N SER A 633 41.64 6.55 -10.45
CA SER A 633 40.93 7.71 -9.85
C SER A 633 39.83 7.52 -8.76
N ALA A 634 39.45 6.33 -8.29
CA ALA A 634 38.40 6.25 -7.26
C ALA A 634 38.94 6.31 -5.82
N GLU A 635 38.73 7.44 -5.12
CA GLU A 635 38.78 7.49 -3.66
C GLU A 635 37.92 6.38 -3.05
N VAL A 636 38.32 5.84 -1.89
CA VAL A 636 37.43 4.96 -1.10
C VAL A 636 36.12 5.71 -0.89
N SER A 637 35.00 5.09 -1.24
CA SER A 637 33.73 5.79 -1.23
C SER A 637 33.40 6.27 0.19
N ALA A 638 32.57 7.31 0.28
CA ALA A 638 32.05 7.76 1.57
C ALA A 638 31.35 6.62 2.34
N HIS A 639 30.75 5.64 1.64
CA HIS A 639 30.10 4.49 2.27
C HIS A 639 31.11 3.57 2.96
N THR A 640 32.18 3.16 2.26
CA THR A 640 33.22 2.31 2.85
C THR A 640 34.00 3.04 3.94
N ARG A 641 34.31 4.34 3.76
CA ARG A 641 34.89 5.18 4.83
C ARG A 641 34.00 5.18 6.08
N THR A 642 32.69 5.37 5.90
CA THR A 642 31.73 5.36 7.01
C THR A 642 31.59 3.97 7.63
N ALA A 643 31.52 2.91 6.83
CA ALA A 643 31.41 1.53 7.30
C ALA A 643 32.63 1.14 8.15
N LEU A 644 33.82 1.51 7.69
CA LEU A 644 35.09 1.31 8.37
C LEU A 644 35.13 2.06 9.70
N GLN A 645 34.74 3.34 9.68
CA GLN A 645 34.68 4.17 10.88
C GLN A 645 33.67 3.62 11.88
N LEU A 646 32.48 3.17 11.44
CA LEU A 646 31.49 2.53 12.30
C LEU A 646 31.99 1.21 12.88
N ALA A 647 32.58 0.34 12.06
CA ALA A 647 33.10 -0.96 12.49
C ALA A 647 34.19 -0.82 13.57
N ILE A 648 35.00 0.24 13.51
CA ILE A 648 36.12 0.48 14.43
C ILE A 648 35.70 1.32 15.66
N ASN A 649 34.81 2.31 15.48
CA ASN A 649 34.36 3.19 16.58
C ASN A 649 33.20 2.62 17.40
N GLU A 650 32.57 1.54 16.96
CA GLU A 650 31.66 0.78 17.82
C GLU A 650 32.45 0.19 19.00
N GLN A 651 32.37 0.80 20.18
CA GLN A 651 33.00 0.24 21.39
C GLN A 651 32.38 -1.13 21.67
N ASP A 652 33.18 -2.20 21.66
CA ASP A 652 32.72 -3.58 21.91
C ASP A 652 32.03 -3.74 23.28
N ALA A 653 32.33 -2.86 24.24
CA ALA A 653 31.63 -2.81 25.53
C ALA A 653 30.13 -2.54 25.41
N PHE A 654 29.65 -1.96 24.30
CA PHE A 654 28.24 -1.64 24.10
C PHE A 654 27.37 -2.83 23.73
N PHE A 655 27.95 -3.95 23.31
CA PHE A 655 27.24 -4.95 22.52
C PHE A 655 27.67 -6.40 22.78
N ASN A 656 28.03 -6.73 24.03
CA ASN A 656 28.03 -8.12 24.50
C ASN A 656 26.57 -8.63 24.56
N TYR A 657 25.98 -8.90 23.39
CA TYR A 657 24.61 -9.38 23.19
C TYR A 657 24.39 -10.82 23.66
N GLU A 658 25.47 -11.52 24.03
CA GLU A 658 25.49 -12.96 24.27
C GLU A 658 24.55 -13.49 25.36
N LEU A 659 23.88 -12.65 26.16
CA LEU A 659 23.24 -13.13 27.38
C LEU A 659 21.71 -13.12 27.46
N LYS A 660 20.93 -12.61 26.49
CA LYS A 660 19.47 -12.43 26.72
C LYS A 660 18.48 -12.98 25.70
N CYS A 661 18.87 -13.27 24.46
CA CYS A 661 17.97 -13.99 23.52
C CYS A 661 18.20 -15.50 23.63
N GLN A 662 17.38 -16.18 24.46
CA GLN A 662 17.41 -17.65 24.62
C GLN A 662 16.71 -18.41 23.49
N SER A 663 16.07 -17.69 22.55
CA SER A 663 15.34 -18.31 21.44
C SER A 663 16.30 -18.69 20.30
N ASP A 664 16.23 -19.96 19.89
CA ASP A 664 16.91 -20.51 18.73
C ASP A 664 16.00 -20.38 17.49
N PHE A 665 16.46 -19.63 16.49
CA PHE A 665 15.73 -19.41 15.23
C PHE A 665 16.27 -20.25 14.06
N THR A 666 17.16 -21.22 14.30
CA THR A 666 17.67 -22.12 13.25
C THR A 666 16.56 -22.98 12.61
N ASN A 667 15.49 -23.24 13.36
CA ASN A 667 14.30 -23.95 12.90
C ASN A 667 13.50 -23.17 11.83
N ILE A 668 13.64 -21.84 11.76
CA ILE A 668 12.98 -20.98 10.76
C ILE A 668 13.94 -20.55 9.64
N GLY A 669 15.12 -21.17 9.52
CA GLY A 669 16.07 -20.86 8.44
C GLY A 669 16.93 -19.62 8.69
N MET A 670 17.16 -19.29 9.96
CA MET A 670 18.12 -18.25 10.36
C MET A 670 19.42 -18.87 10.90
N ALA A 671 20.53 -18.14 10.77
CA ALA A 671 21.80 -18.44 11.44
C ALA A 671 22.22 -17.27 12.33
N LYS A 672 22.99 -17.55 13.37
CA LYS A 672 23.45 -16.55 14.33
C LYS A 672 24.92 -16.23 14.10
N THR A 673 25.27 -14.95 14.04
CA THR A 673 26.66 -14.49 13.99
C THR A 673 27.37 -14.62 15.35
N PRO A 674 28.72 -14.59 15.40
CA PRO A 674 29.47 -14.65 16.66
C PRO A 674 29.11 -13.53 17.65
N ASP A 675 28.75 -12.35 17.14
CA ASP A 675 28.25 -11.20 17.91
C ASP A 675 26.74 -11.28 18.22
N GLY A 676 26.09 -12.39 17.87
CA GLY A 676 24.76 -12.74 18.34
C GLY A 676 23.59 -12.24 17.47
N VAL A 677 23.84 -11.75 16.26
CA VAL A 677 22.83 -11.27 15.30
C VAL A 677 22.23 -12.44 14.55
N TRP A 678 20.90 -12.53 14.50
CA TRP A 678 20.21 -13.55 13.71
C TRP A 678 19.98 -13.06 12.27
N MET A 679 20.42 -13.84 11.30
CA MET A 679 20.37 -13.53 9.88
C MET A 679 19.65 -14.64 9.13
N LEU A 680 18.76 -14.26 8.20
CA LEU A 680 18.09 -15.22 7.33
C LEU A 680 19.11 -15.80 6.35
N ASN A 681 19.40 -17.10 6.45
CA ASN A 681 20.33 -17.78 5.56
C ASN A 681 19.64 -18.81 4.65
N ASP A 682 18.42 -19.23 5.00
CA ASP A 682 17.61 -20.14 4.20
C ASP A 682 16.20 -19.57 4.01
N GLY A 683 16.04 -18.81 2.92
CA GLY A 683 14.77 -18.20 2.56
C GLY A 683 13.67 -19.20 2.21
N ALA A 684 14.02 -20.40 1.76
CA ALA A 684 13.05 -21.45 1.45
C ALA A 684 12.48 -22.06 2.74
N LYS A 685 13.35 -22.35 3.70
CA LYS A 685 12.95 -22.82 5.04
C LYS A 685 12.16 -21.76 5.79
N PHE A 686 12.54 -20.48 5.73
CA PHE A 686 11.77 -19.41 6.36
C PHE A 686 10.36 -19.27 5.78
N LYS A 687 10.21 -19.30 4.44
CA LYS A 687 8.90 -19.33 3.78
C LYS A 687 8.08 -20.56 4.14
N ALA A 688 8.73 -21.72 4.29
CA ALA A 688 8.06 -22.94 4.72
C ALA A 688 7.61 -22.86 6.19
N THR A 689 8.44 -22.31 7.09
CA THR A 689 8.16 -22.25 8.53
C THR A 689 7.17 -21.14 8.89
N GLN A 690 7.08 -20.05 8.11
CA GLN A 690 6.01 -19.04 8.23
C GLN A 690 4.60 -19.67 8.13
N ARG A 691 4.47 -20.81 7.44
CA ARG A 691 3.20 -21.54 7.34
C ARG A 691 2.85 -22.37 8.59
N LEU A 692 3.77 -22.55 9.55
CA LEU A 692 3.73 -23.66 10.51
C LEU A 692 3.60 -23.34 12.03
N HIS A 693 3.93 -22.14 12.53
CA HIS A 693 4.01 -21.90 14.00
C HIS A 693 3.11 -20.78 14.53
N ARG A 694 2.13 -21.13 15.39
CA ARG A 694 1.27 -20.18 16.15
C ARG A 694 0.82 -20.73 17.51
N VAL A 695 1.28 -20.12 18.61
CA VAL A 695 0.84 -20.44 19.99
C VAL A 695 0.29 -19.19 20.67
N ASN A 696 -0.86 -19.33 21.36
CA ASN A 696 -1.17 -18.63 22.61
C ASN A 696 -2.26 -19.39 23.39
N ALA A 697 -2.19 -19.32 24.72
CA ALA A 697 -3.03 -19.98 25.73
C ALA A 697 -3.94 -18.98 26.48
N PRO A 698 -5.01 -19.43 27.18
CA PRO A 698 -6.14 -18.60 27.62
C PRO A 698 -6.02 -18.12 29.08
N VAL A 699 -6.77 -17.07 29.45
CA VAL A 699 -7.09 -16.75 30.86
C VAL A 699 -8.54 -16.25 30.98
N GLU A 700 -9.13 -16.62 32.11
CA GLU A 700 -10.53 -16.82 32.45
C GLU A 700 -11.34 -15.58 32.85
N SER A 701 -12.66 -15.75 32.69
CA SER A 701 -13.81 -15.18 33.41
C SER A 701 -14.20 -13.70 33.17
N LEU A 702 -15.28 -13.53 32.38
CA LEU A 702 -16.13 -12.35 32.36
C LEU A 702 -17.53 -12.75 32.85
N VAL A 703 -18.16 -11.88 33.65
CA VAL A 703 -19.51 -12.07 34.20
C VAL A 703 -20.52 -11.33 33.31
N PRO A 704 -21.54 -12.01 32.73
CA PRO A 704 -22.58 -11.38 31.92
C PRO A 704 -23.43 -10.35 32.70
N LYS A 705 -23.93 -9.33 32.00
CA LYS A 705 -24.84 -8.29 32.54
C LYS A 705 -26.23 -8.83 32.89
N TYR A 706 -26.63 -9.98 32.34
CA TYR A 706 -27.87 -10.68 32.65
C TYR A 706 -27.57 -12.15 32.93
N LYS A 707 -27.95 -12.63 34.11
CA LYS A 707 -28.21 -14.05 34.35
C LYS A 707 -29.69 -14.25 34.06
N ASP A 708 -29.97 -14.83 32.90
CA ASP A 708 -30.98 -15.88 32.66
C ASP A 708 -31.03 -16.21 31.17
#